data_AF-A0A3P8V3S5-F1
#
_entry.id   AF-A0A3P8V3S5-F1
#
_cell.length_a   1.000
_cell.length_b   1.000
_cell.length_c   1.000
_cell.angle_alpha   90.00
_cell.angle_beta   90.00
_cell.angle_gamma   90.00
#
_symmetry.space_group_name_H-M   'P 1'
#
loop_
_entity.id
_entity.type
_entity.pdbx_description
1 polymer ?
#
loop_
_entity_poly.entity_id
_entity_poly.type
_entity_poly.pdbx_seq_one_letter_code
_entity_poly.pdbx_strand_id
1 'polypeptide(L)'
;MKADKPDGASQRNLKNQLKKQFTFVSEGLDKQETSASLKSIYTDLYIIRGERGKVNVQHESRQIQEAKFKSGQEEIPIKCLHIFQPAPDESLPPRNVFTLGMAGIGKTFASMKFILDWADGTANKSINFIFPLSFRELNLIKEEEHSFQELIHRLFPAMKRSEITNYDQYQVLVVLDGLDECRLDLNFRESKHLTDVKQKTTVNVLLVNLIKGNLLPKAQVWITTRPAQKEEYFKKRFNKEDLVNQILEHVRKSRSVHIMCHIPVFCWITAKVLEDFVQRNQEEGMPKTLTDMYICFLLLQCRQANIKYTKEETSDILGAESIWNERNKKTILSLAKVAFDELEKGNFLFTEDSLPKNIVEGKAAVFSGLLTQVKREGCEWITNFYCFVHLSIQEFLAALHVIQTFNNEGKNLLQMEAVDLSEPEFYKTAVDKTLASENGDRDLFLRFLLGLSVETNQTLLQDILKKTENSKEANLETIEYIKSKINEEMNDPEKNLNLFHCLNELNDHSLVQEVKKYLQSNTLPFESFSKAQWSALNFVLLMSDEKLDVFDLKKYLKSEKVFLGMLPVVKVSKTARLSWCELSEESCKGLNLSVLCSASSNLTKLDLSHNDLLDSGVEQLAEGLKSVHCKLKSLNLAGCQVTEKGCGYIASALEFRKAADLKMLDLSYNHPGDIESKRLQDITEDPQMKLKTLWYVTITTCVDSYEVYLTFDEKTAHRKFAFENGRKVKTIDLSKKAARGTASVNKDMVRWTQVFCERPEMPNQGLTGLCYWEMEWTGQVAIALAYEKVGRDMSHFGSLICSKISWSLSCSHKNYTARHGNTSVTIETEPCPRIGVFLDYDNGLLSFYSVTPGQLSHIYTFNEKFTRPLFPGFSFKKGCVSLCDID
;
A
#
# COMPACT_ATOMS: atom_id res chain seq x y z
N MET A 1 -33.99 -11.64 -36.90
CA MET A 1 -32.94 -11.65 -37.94
C MET A 1 -32.18 -12.95 -37.83
N LYS A 2 -32.09 -13.72 -38.93
CA LYS A 2 -31.33 -14.98 -38.96
C LYS A 2 -29.86 -14.64 -38.66
N ALA A 3 -29.27 -15.28 -37.65
CA ALA A 3 -27.82 -15.22 -37.46
C ALA A 3 -27.18 -15.87 -38.69
N ASP A 4 -26.44 -15.08 -39.47
CA ASP A 4 -25.69 -15.59 -40.60
C ASP A 4 -24.76 -16.71 -40.12
N LYS A 5 -24.71 -17.81 -40.89
CA LYS A 5 -23.79 -18.90 -40.60
C LYS A 5 -22.37 -18.32 -40.58
N PRO A 6 -21.54 -18.64 -39.57
CA PRO A 6 -20.15 -18.20 -39.58
C PRO A 6 -19.49 -18.61 -40.87
N ASP A 7 -18.61 -17.75 -41.40
CA ASP A 7 -17.79 -18.03 -42.57
C ASP A 7 -16.94 -19.29 -42.28
N GLY A 8 -17.55 -20.44 -42.59
CA GLY A 8 -17.05 -21.75 -42.22
C GLY A 8 -15.87 -22.16 -43.08
N ALA A 9 -15.60 -21.44 -44.17
CA ALA A 9 -14.40 -21.59 -44.98
C ALA A 9 -13.23 -20.85 -44.31
N SER A 10 -13.40 -19.57 -43.96
CA SER A 10 -12.36 -18.79 -43.26
C SER A 10 -12.04 -19.36 -41.88
N GLN A 11 -13.05 -19.80 -41.13
CA GLN A 11 -12.83 -20.46 -39.84
C GLN A 11 -12.01 -21.75 -39.99
N ARG A 12 -12.34 -22.60 -40.98
CA ARG A 12 -11.56 -23.83 -41.25
C ARG A 12 -10.12 -23.52 -41.66
N ASN A 13 -9.93 -22.50 -42.50
CA ASN A 13 -8.60 -22.11 -42.96
C ASN A 13 -7.73 -21.60 -41.82
N LEU A 14 -8.28 -20.74 -40.93
CA LEU A 14 -7.56 -20.26 -39.75
C LEU A 14 -7.24 -21.41 -38.78
N LYS A 15 -8.19 -22.31 -38.50
CA LYS A 15 -7.95 -23.49 -37.67
C LYS A 15 -6.83 -24.36 -38.24
N ASN A 16 -6.81 -24.60 -39.55
CA ASN A 16 -5.76 -25.36 -40.21
C ASN A 16 -4.38 -24.68 -40.11
N GLN A 17 -4.31 -23.35 -40.25
CA GLN A 17 -3.07 -22.59 -40.08
C GLN A 17 -2.55 -22.70 -38.64
N LEU A 18 -3.38 -22.41 -37.65
CA LEU A 18 -2.97 -22.43 -36.24
C LEU A 18 -2.67 -23.84 -35.73
N LYS A 19 -3.38 -24.87 -36.23
CA LYS A 19 -3.05 -26.26 -35.96
C LYS A 19 -1.63 -26.58 -36.45
N LYS A 20 -1.27 -26.22 -37.69
CA LYS A 20 0.10 -26.41 -38.19
C LYS A 20 1.14 -25.67 -37.34
N GLN A 21 0.82 -24.46 -36.90
CA GLN A 21 1.72 -23.61 -36.12
C GLN A 21 1.97 -24.12 -34.69
N PHE A 22 0.96 -24.69 -34.01
CA PHE A 22 1.05 -25.05 -32.59
C PHE A 22 1.03 -26.55 -32.29
N THR A 23 0.96 -27.43 -33.29
CA THR A 23 0.98 -28.89 -33.06
C THR A 23 2.32 -29.37 -32.51
N PHE A 24 3.43 -28.73 -32.92
CA PHE A 24 4.79 -29.12 -32.56
C PHE A 24 5.53 -27.96 -31.92
N VAL A 25 6.38 -28.25 -30.93
CA VAL A 25 7.26 -27.26 -30.28
C VAL A 25 8.70 -27.76 -30.32
N SER A 26 9.63 -26.86 -30.64
CA SER A 26 11.07 -27.14 -30.73
C SER A 26 11.79 -26.74 -29.44
N GLU A 27 12.64 -27.62 -28.92
CA GLU A 27 13.58 -27.28 -27.84
C GLU A 27 14.88 -26.70 -28.44
N GLY A 28 15.16 -25.42 -28.16
CA GLY A 28 16.46 -24.78 -28.47
C GLY A 28 16.61 -24.17 -29.86
N LEU A 29 17.78 -23.55 -30.08
CA LEU A 29 18.24 -23.02 -31.37
C LEU A 29 19.17 -24.06 -32.00
N ASP A 30 18.64 -25.08 -32.67
CA ASP A 30 19.45 -25.78 -33.67
C ASP A 30 18.63 -26.52 -34.73
N LYS A 31 19.23 -26.59 -35.91
CA LYS A 31 18.68 -27.06 -37.19
C LYS A 31 18.43 -28.59 -37.27
N GLN A 32 18.16 -29.32 -36.18
CA GLN A 32 17.94 -30.78 -36.24
C GLN A 32 16.81 -31.31 -35.33
N GLU A 33 15.73 -31.76 -35.98
CA GLU A 33 14.87 -32.94 -35.72
C GLU A 33 14.47 -33.40 -34.30
N THR A 34 14.30 -32.53 -33.30
CA THR A 34 13.53 -32.90 -32.08
C THR A 34 12.32 -32.00 -31.89
N SER A 35 11.25 -32.29 -32.64
CA SER A 35 9.95 -31.67 -32.46
C SER A 35 9.04 -32.60 -31.63
N ALA A 36 8.59 -32.12 -30.47
CA ALA A 36 7.66 -32.86 -29.62
C ALA A 36 6.23 -32.36 -29.87
N SER A 37 5.25 -33.27 -29.85
CA SER A 37 3.84 -32.87 -30.00
C SER A 37 3.37 -32.13 -28.74
N LEU A 38 2.81 -30.93 -28.90
CA LEU A 38 2.30 -30.14 -27.78
C LEU A 38 1.26 -30.93 -26.95
N LYS A 39 0.43 -31.75 -27.61
CA LYS A 39 -0.59 -32.57 -26.93
C LYS A 39 0.00 -33.68 -26.06
N SER A 40 1.15 -34.25 -26.42
CA SER A 40 1.77 -35.33 -25.65
C SER A 40 2.61 -34.81 -24.49
N ILE A 41 3.12 -33.57 -24.58
CA ILE A 41 4.01 -32.98 -23.56
C ILE A 41 3.28 -32.01 -22.62
N TYR A 42 2.11 -31.49 -23.02
CA TYR A 42 1.39 -30.51 -22.20
C TYR A 42 0.80 -31.15 -20.95
N THR A 43 1.19 -30.62 -19.80
CA THR A 43 0.60 -30.93 -18.49
C THR A 43 -0.31 -29.79 -18.07
N ASP A 44 -1.47 -30.11 -17.50
CA ASP A 44 -2.41 -29.11 -17.00
C ASP A 44 -1.73 -28.21 -15.96
N LEU A 45 -1.76 -26.90 -16.21
CA LEU A 45 -1.20 -25.93 -15.30
C LEU A 45 -2.13 -25.67 -14.12
N TYR A 46 -1.53 -25.51 -12.94
CA TYR A 46 -2.23 -24.98 -11.79
C TYR A 46 -2.39 -23.46 -11.94
N ILE A 47 -3.61 -23.01 -12.28
CA ILE A 47 -3.93 -21.60 -12.51
C ILE A 47 -4.87 -21.13 -11.41
N ILE A 48 -4.63 -19.93 -10.90
CA ILE A 48 -5.40 -19.32 -9.80
C ILE A 48 -6.08 -18.05 -10.32
N ARG A 49 -7.32 -17.80 -9.92
CA ARG A 49 -8.05 -16.56 -10.28
C ARG A 49 -7.55 -15.37 -9.47
N GLY A 50 -7.23 -14.25 -10.13
CA GLY A 50 -6.85 -12.97 -9.50
C GLY A 50 -8.01 -11.95 -9.44
N GLU A 51 -7.87 -10.90 -8.62
CA GLU A 51 -8.83 -9.79 -8.48
C GLU A 51 -8.77 -8.80 -9.66
N ARG A 52 -9.91 -8.19 -10.07
CA ARG A 52 -9.95 -7.16 -11.14
C ARG A 52 -9.23 -5.86 -10.72
N GLY A 53 -8.30 -5.37 -11.53
CA GLY A 53 -7.66 -4.04 -11.38
C GLY A 53 -8.06 -3.05 -12.48
N LYS A 54 -8.14 -1.75 -12.16
CA LYS A 54 -8.23 -0.63 -13.15
C LYS A 54 -6.81 -0.21 -13.59
N VAL A 55 -6.69 0.37 -14.80
CA VAL A 55 -5.43 0.95 -15.34
C VAL A 55 -5.02 2.15 -14.49
N ASN A 56 -3.95 2.02 -13.70
CA ASN A 56 -3.34 3.10 -12.92
C ASN A 56 -2.26 3.79 -13.77
N VAL A 57 -2.13 5.11 -13.67
CA VAL A 57 -1.34 5.93 -14.62
C VAL A 57 -0.22 6.73 -13.94
N GLN A 58 0.28 6.23 -12.82
CA GLN A 58 1.46 6.78 -12.14
C GLN A 58 2.75 6.32 -12.83
N HIS A 59 3.84 7.09 -12.70
CA HIS A 59 5.16 6.74 -13.26
C HIS A 59 5.71 5.43 -12.64
N GLU A 60 6.45 4.61 -13.42
CA GLU A 60 6.89 3.26 -13.02
C GLU A 60 7.67 3.22 -11.70
N SER A 61 8.46 4.26 -11.42
CA SER A 61 9.20 4.43 -10.17
C SER A 61 8.31 4.57 -8.93
N ARG A 62 7.15 5.24 -9.07
CA ARG A 62 6.15 5.42 -8.00
C ARG A 62 5.36 4.13 -7.77
N GLN A 63 5.05 3.38 -8.84
CA GLN A 63 4.35 2.08 -8.75
C GLN A 63 5.13 1.00 -7.97
N ILE A 64 6.46 1.00 -8.03
CA ILE A 64 7.33 0.03 -7.32
C ILE A 64 7.23 0.15 -5.80
N GLN A 65 7.27 1.38 -5.29
CA GLN A 65 7.30 1.65 -3.86
C GLN A 65 6.01 1.16 -3.19
N GLU A 66 4.93 1.16 -3.96
CA GLU A 66 3.60 0.73 -3.59
C GLU A 66 3.36 -0.79 -3.77
N ALA A 67 3.99 -1.42 -4.76
CA ALA A 67 3.81 -2.83 -5.10
C ALA A 67 4.46 -3.84 -4.12
N LYS A 68 5.28 -3.36 -3.18
CA LYS A 68 6.15 -4.18 -2.31
C LYS A 68 5.46 -5.17 -1.36
N PHE A 69 4.15 -5.09 -1.10
CA PHE A 69 3.58 -5.77 0.08
C PHE A 69 2.32 -6.63 -0.14
N LYS A 70 1.99 -7.02 -1.38
CA LYS A 70 0.93 -8.03 -1.60
C LYS A 70 1.43 -9.44 -1.28
N SER A 71 0.93 -10.06 -0.22
CA SER A 71 0.91 -11.53 -0.09
C SER A 71 -0.23 -12.05 0.79
N GLY A 72 -0.92 -13.08 0.30
CA GLY A 72 -1.85 -13.94 1.05
C GLY A 72 -3.34 -13.78 0.70
N GLN A 73 -3.83 -14.51 -0.31
CA GLN A 73 -5.25 -14.82 -0.48
C GLN A 73 -5.45 -16.32 -0.71
N GLU A 74 -6.58 -16.86 -0.23
CA GLU A 74 -7.03 -18.23 -0.55
C GLU A 74 -7.20 -18.35 -2.07
N GLU A 75 -6.41 -19.24 -2.65
CA GLU A 75 -6.30 -19.43 -4.08
C GLU A 75 -7.53 -20.19 -4.59
N ILE A 76 -8.30 -19.59 -5.51
CA ILE A 76 -9.37 -20.31 -6.22
C ILE A 76 -8.74 -20.92 -7.48
N PRO A 77 -8.51 -22.25 -7.51
CA PRO A 77 -7.96 -22.90 -8.69
C PRO A 77 -8.98 -22.88 -9.83
N ILE A 78 -8.51 -22.53 -11.02
CA ILE A 78 -9.29 -22.55 -12.26
C ILE A 78 -8.55 -23.39 -13.30
N LYS A 79 -9.30 -24.08 -14.16
CA LYS A 79 -8.73 -24.76 -15.33
C LYS A 79 -8.47 -23.74 -16.44
N CYS A 80 -7.43 -23.93 -17.25
CA CYS A 80 -7.11 -23.07 -18.40
C CYS A 80 -8.30 -22.90 -19.36
N LEU A 81 -9.08 -23.96 -19.56
CA LEU A 81 -10.30 -23.96 -20.39
C LEU A 81 -11.42 -23.08 -19.83
N HIS A 82 -11.38 -22.76 -18.54
CA HIS A 82 -12.43 -22.01 -17.83
C HIS A 82 -12.02 -20.55 -17.56
N ILE A 83 -10.91 -20.07 -18.13
CA ILE A 83 -10.37 -18.71 -17.91
C ILE A 83 -11.40 -17.62 -18.23
N PHE A 84 -12.31 -17.87 -19.18
CA PHE A 84 -13.38 -16.94 -19.57
C PHE A 84 -14.76 -17.29 -18.98
N GLN A 85 -14.86 -18.25 -18.06
CA GLN A 85 -16.11 -18.50 -17.38
C GLN A 85 -16.41 -17.38 -16.37
N PRO A 86 -17.67 -16.92 -16.30
CA PRO A 86 -18.07 -15.96 -15.29
C PRO A 86 -17.77 -16.49 -13.88
N ALA A 87 -17.48 -15.59 -12.95
CA ALA A 87 -17.37 -15.95 -11.55
C ALA A 87 -18.74 -16.37 -10.98
N PRO A 88 -18.80 -17.11 -9.87
CA PRO A 88 -20.07 -17.54 -9.27
C PRO A 88 -21.05 -16.39 -9.00
N ASP A 89 -20.52 -15.18 -8.83
CA ASP A 89 -21.19 -13.91 -8.58
C ASP A 89 -21.39 -13.01 -9.82
N GLU A 90 -20.89 -13.42 -11.00
CA GLU A 90 -21.03 -12.65 -12.25
C GLU A 90 -21.96 -13.35 -13.25
N SER A 91 -22.83 -12.58 -13.92
CA SER A 91 -23.73 -13.12 -14.97
C SER A 91 -23.11 -13.13 -16.37
N LEU A 92 -22.00 -12.39 -16.56
CA LEU A 92 -21.34 -12.20 -17.87
C LEU A 92 -19.87 -12.61 -17.81
N PRO A 93 -19.34 -13.24 -18.86
CA PRO A 93 -17.94 -13.63 -18.91
C PRO A 93 -17.02 -12.40 -18.94
N PRO A 94 -15.82 -12.46 -18.32
CA PRO A 94 -14.88 -11.35 -18.35
C PRO A 94 -14.42 -11.06 -19.79
N ARG A 95 -14.40 -9.78 -20.16
CA ARG A 95 -13.91 -9.35 -21.47
C ARG A 95 -12.40 -9.49 -21.57
N ASN A 96 -11.68 -8.89 -20.62
CA ASN A 96 -10.22 -8.89 -20.58
C ASN A 96 -9.74 -9.80 -19.45
N VAL A 97 -8.80 -10.69 -19.74
CA VAL A 97 -8.17 -11.57 -18.75
C VAL A 97 -6.66 -11.42 -18.81
N PHE A 98 -6.03 -11.26 -17.65
CA PHE A 98 -4.57 -11.18 -17.51
C PHE A 98 -4.04 -12.44 -16.81
N THR A 99 -3.03 -13.08 -17.40
CA THR A 99 -2.32 -14.22 -16.81
C THR A 99 -0.91 -13.83 -16.43
N LEU A 100 -0.63 -13.88 -15.13
CA LEU A 100 0.65 -13.56 -14.53
C LEU A 100 1.38 -14.86 -14.18
N GLY A 101 2.69 -14.93 -14.47
CA GLY A 101 3.52 -16.05 -14.05
C GLY A 101 4.99 -15.89 -14.40
N MET A 102 5.88 -16.55 -13.65
CA MET A 102 7.33 -16.45 -13.84
C MET A 102 7.80 -16.83 -15.26
N ALA A 103 9.00 -16.41 -15.64
CA ALA A 103 9.62 -16.87 -16.89
C ALA A 103 9.74 -18.41 -16.89
N GLY A 104 9.39 -19.05 -18.01
CA GLY A 104 9.44 -20.50 -18.16
C GLY A 104 8.30 -21.29 -17.52
N ILE A 105 7.36 -20.66 -16.81
CA ILE A 105 6.24 -21.36 -16.12
C ILE A 105 5.16 -21.93 -17.07
N GLY A 106 5.34 -21.80 -18.38
CA GLY A 106 4.41 -22.36 -19.37
C GLY A 106 3.26 -21.45 -19.81
N LYS A 107 3.30 -20.13 -19.56
CA LYS A 107 2.25 -19.18 -20.02
C LYS A 107 1.95 -19.27 -21.52
N THR A 108 2.99 -19.19 -22.34
CA THR A 108 2.89 -19.32 -23.81
C THR A 108 2.43 -20.72 -24.21
N PHE A 109 2.89 -21.78 -23.53
CA PHE A 109 2.41 -23.14 -23.77
C PHE A 109 0.91 -23.30 -23.42
N ALA A 110 0.42 -22.59 -22.40
CA ALA A 110 -0.99 -22.58 -22.01
C ALA A 110 -1.88 -21.96 -23.09
N SER A 111 -1.49 -20.81 -23.62
CA SER A 111 -2.21 -20.15 -24.71
C SER A 111 -2.16 -20.99 -25.99
N MET A 112 -0.99 -21.54 -26.34
CA MET A 112 -0.84 -22.45 -27.47
C MET A 112 -1.74 -23.68 -27.35
N LYS A 113 -1.80 -24.32 -26.17
CA LYS A 113 -2.66 -25.49 -25.94
C LYS A 113 -4.13 -25.13 -26.07
N PHE A 114 -4.55 -24.01 -25.49
CA PHE A 114 -5.94 -23.52 -25.58
C PHE A 114 -6.37 -23.30 -27.05
N ILE A 115 -5.48 -22.72 -27.86
CA ILE A 115 -5.71 -22.49 -29.29
C ILE A 115 -5.75 -23.81 -30.06
N LEU A 116 -4.84 -24.75 -29.76
CA LEU A 116 -4.80 -26.05 -30.41
C LEU A 116 -6.07 -26.87 -30.14
N ASP A 117 -6.58 -26.85 -28.89
CA ASP A 117 -7.81 -27.56 -28.52
C ASP A 117 -9.05 -26.99 -29.21
N TRP A 118 -9.08 -25.68 -29.43
CA TRP A 118 -10.10 -25.01 -30.25
C TRP A 118 -9.97 -25.35 -31.74
N ALA A 119 -8.74 -25.36 -32.27
CA ALA A 119 -8.46 -25.67 -33.67
C ALA A 119 -8.86 -27.12 -34.02
N ASP A 120 -8.65 -28.05 -33.08
CA ASP A 120 -9.07 -29.44 -33.18
C ASP A 120 -10.56 -29.68 -32.90
N GLY A 121 -11.28 -28.66 -32.43
CA GLY A 121 -12.70 -28.77 -32.09
C GLY A 121 -13.00 -29.57 -30.82
N THR A 122 -11.97 -29.80 -29.99
CA THR A 122 -12.08 -30.55 -28.73
C THR A 122 -12.64 -29.71 -27.58
N ALA A 123 -12.39 -28.40 -27.57
CA ALA A 123 -12.91 -27.46 -26.57
C ALA A 123 -13.23 -26.08 -27.18
N ASN A 124 -13.80 -25.17 -26.37
CA ASN A 124 -14.05 -23.76 -26.72
C ASN A 124 -14.91 -23.55 -27.99
N LYS A 125 -15.89 -24.43 -28.23
CA LYS A 125 -16.74 -24.43 -29.44
C LYS A 125 -17.60 -23.16 -29.60
N SER A 126 -17.80 -22.40 -28.52
CA SER A 126 -18.49 -21.11 -28.54
C SER A 126 -17.71 -20.00 -29.22
N ILE A 127 -16.38 -20.12 -29.34
CA ILE A 127 -15.52 -19.12 -29.97
C ILE A 127 -15.44 -19.38 -31.48
N ASN A 128 -15.78 -18.36 -32.28
CA ASN A 128 -15.74 -18.45 -33.74
C ASN A 128 -14.33 -18.24 -34.30
N PHE A 129 -13.55 -17.30 -33.77
CA PHE A 129 -12.20 -16.98 -34.25
C PHE A 129 -11.24 -16.72 -33.07
N ILE A 130 -10.01 -17.22 -33.17
CA ILE A 130 -8.92 -16.91 -32.22
C ILE A 130 -7.74 -16.31 -32.97
N PHE A 131 -7.27 -15.14 -32.54
CA PHE A 131 -6.13 -14.44 -33.11
C PHE A 131 -5.01 -14.31 -32.08
N PRO A 132 -3.98 -15.17 -32.12
CA PRO A 132 -2.80 -15.04 -31.26
C PRO A 132 -1.82 -14.00 -31.80
N LEU A 133 -1.66 -12.89 -31.07
CA LEU A 133 -0.72 -11.83 -31.39
C LEU A 133 0.37 -11.82 -30.31
N SER A 134 1.61 -12.14 -30.67
CA SER A 134 2.72 -11.96 -29.74
C SER A 134 3.13 -10.49 -29.70
N PHE A 135 3.38 -9.93 -28.51
CA PHE A 135 3.98 -8.60 -28.42
C PHE A 135 5.34 -8.54 -29.12
N ARG A 136 6.09 -9.65 -29.22
CA ARG A 136 7.31 -9.72 -30.03
C ARG A 136 7.03 -9.39 -31.49
N GLU A 137 5.96 -9.96 -32.06
CA GLU A 137 5.55 -9.75 -33.44
C GLU A 137 4.93 -8.36 -33.64
N LEU A 138 4.08 -7.93 -32.70
CA LEU A 138 3.43 -6.62 -32.74
C LEU A 138 4.45 -5.47 -32.64
N ASN A 139 5.52 -5.66 -31.86
CA ASN A 139 6.63 -4.71 -31.78
C ASN A 139 7.36 -4.53 -33.12
N LEU A 140 7.38 -5.56 -33.97
CA LEU A 140 7.96 -5.44 -35.31
C LEU A 140 7.10 -4.54 -36.20
N ILE A 141 5.82 -4.40 -35.85
CA ILE A 141 4.83 -3.74 -36.70
C ILE A 141 4.25 -2.42 -36.16
N LYS A 142 4.83 -1.92 -35.07
CA LYS A 142 4.32 -0.80 -34.28
C LYS A 142 4.13 0.53 -35.01
N GLU A 143 5.01 0.82 -35.95
CA GLU A 143 5.06 2.08 -36.71
C GLU A 143 4.25 2.09 -38.00
N GLU A 144 3.69 0.95 -38.41
CA GLU A 144 2.80 0.96 -39.58
C GLU A 144 1.37 1.25 -39.12
N GLU A 145 0.68 2.10 -39.88
CA GLU A 145 -0.76 2.21 -39.75
C GLU A 145 -1.42 1.02 -40.42
N HIS A 146 -2.08 0.22 -39.60
CA HIS A 146 -2.89 -0.88 -40.04
C HIS A 146 -4.31 -0.62 -39.62
N SER A 147 -5.25 -1.04 -40.46
CA SER A 147 -6.54 -1.38 -39.91
C SER A 147 -6.44 -2.68 -39.13
N PHE A 148 -7.32 -2.91 -38.16
CA PHE A 148 -7.33 -4.20 -37.46
C PHE A 148 -7.50 -5.36 -38.45
N GLN A 149 -8.29 -5.17 -39.51
CA GLN A 149 -8.45 -6.16 -40.57
C GLN A 149 -7.14 -6.42 -41.33
N GLU A 150 -6.38 -5.39 -41.68
CA GLU A 150 -5.07 -5.53 -42.34
C GLU A 150 -4.04 -6.21 -41.44
N LEU A 151 -4.05 -5.88 -40.14
CA LEU A 151 -3.21 -6.52 -39.13
C LEU A 151 -3.46 -8.03 -39.08
N ILE A 152 -4.73 -8.43 -39.06
CA ILE A 152 -5.13 -9.85 -39.12
C ILE A 152 -4.73 -10.48 -40.45
N HIS A 153 -4.95 -9.84 -41.58
CA HIS A 153 -4.59 -10.38 -42.90
C HIS A 153 -3.07 -10.54 -43.08
N ARG A 154 -2.28 -9.69 -42.43
CA ARG A 154 -0.81 -9.76 -42.44
C ARG A 154 -0.30 -10.93 -41.61
N LEU A 155 -0.77 -11.05 -40.37
CA LEU A 155 -0.32 -12.08 -39.43
C LEU A 155 -0.95 -13.46 -39.70
N PHE A 156 -2.14 -13.46 -40.29
CA PHE A 156 -2.90 -14.66 -40.66
C PHE A 156 -3.28 -14.63 -42.14
N PRO A 157 -2.36 -14.99 -43.06
CA PRO A 157 -2.63 -14.98 -44.49
C PRO A 157 -3.84 -15.82 -44.92
N ALA A 158 -4.20 -16.85 -44.13
CA ALA A 158 -5.44 -17.61 -44.33
C ALA A 158 -6.71 -16.74 -44.33
N MET A 159 -6.66 -15.57 -43.68
CA MET A 159 -7.76 -14.61 -43.61
C MET A 159 -7.82 -13.63 -44.78
N LYS A 160 -6.80 -13.56 -45.67
CA LYS A 160 -6.81 -12.62 -46.82
C LYS A 160 -7.97 -12.84 -47.79
N ARG A 161 -8.48 -14.07 -47.87
CA ARG A 161 -9.62 -14.45 -48.73
C ARG A 161 -10.96 -14.46 -47.97
N SER A 162 -10.97 -13.93 -46.74
CA SER A 162 -12.15 -13.87 -45.90
C SER A 162 -13.15 -12.86 -46.45
N GLU A 163 -14.44 -13.24 -46.48
CA GLU A 163 -15.54 -12.35 -46.85
C GLU A 163 -16.16 -11.66 -45.61
N ILE A 164 -15.51 -11.76 -44.45
CA ILE A 164 -15.99 -11.15 -43.21
C ILE A 164 -15.97 -9.63 -43.32
N THR A 165 -17.16 -9.03 -43.30
CA THR A 165 -17.37 -7.58 -43.33
C THR A 165 -17.58 -6.98 -41.93
N ASN A 166 -18.11 -7.75 -40.98
CA ASN A 166 -18.35 -7.33 -39.60
C ASN A 166 -17.94 -8.42 -38.60
N TYR A 167 -16.89 -8.16 -37.81
CA TYR A 167 -16.38 -9.08 -36.81
C TYR A 167 -17.24 -9.15 -35.53
N ASP A 168 -18.08 -8.15 -35.23
CA ASP A 168 -18.93 -8.11 -34.02
C ASP A 168 -20.13 -9.08 -34.06
N GLN A 169 -20.34 -9.74 -35.21
CA GLN A 169 -21.31 -10.83 -35.34
C GLN A 169 -20.73 -12.17 -34.82
N TYR A 170 -19.42 -12.21 -34.55
CA TYR A 170 -18.71 -13.42 -34.16
C TYR A 170 -18.16 -13.30 -32.73
N GLN A 171 -18.09 -14.43 -32.04
CA GLN A 171 -17.33 -14.54 -30.79
C GLN A 171 -15.84 -14.65 -31.13
N VAL A 172 -15.12 -13.54 -30.95
CA VAL A 172 -13.69 -13.42 -31.26
C VAL A 172 -12.89 -13.39 -29.96
N LEU A 173 -11.82 -14.18 -29.90
CA LEU A 173 -10.81 -14.11 -28.84
C LEU A 173 -9.48 -13.61 -29.42
N VAL A 174 -8.93 -12.54 -28.86
CA VAL A 174 -7.58 -12.06 -29.17
C VAL A 174 -6.65 -12.42 -28.01
N VAL A 175 -5.56 -13.13 -28.30
CA VAL A 175 -4.57 -13.52 -27.30
C VAL A 175 -3.31 -12.68 -27.50
N LEU A 176 -2.99 -11.82 -26.55
CA LEU A 176 -1.80 -10.97 -26.53
C LEU A 176 -0.71 -11.62 -25.65
N ASP A 177 0.25 -12.31 -26.28
CA ASP A 177 1.28 -13.05 -25.55
C ASP A 177 2.53 -12.19 -25.29
N GLY A 178 2.97 -12.13 -24.02
CA GLY A 178 4.23 -11.50 -23.61
C GLY A 178 4.16 -9.97 -23.45
N LEU A 179 3.19 -9.43 -22.71
CA LEU A 179 3.10 -7.98 -22.44
C LEU A 179 4.37 -7.42 -21.79
N ASP A 180 5.09 -8.22 -21.00
CA ASP A 180 6.40 -7.85 -20.45
C ASP A 180 7.49 -7.61 -21.52
N GLU A 181 7.20 -7.97 -22.76
CA GLU A 181 8.05 -7.75 -23.92
C GLU A 181 7.48 -6.65 -24.83
N CYS A 182 6.37 -6.01 -24.44
CA CYS A 182 5.74 -4.91 -25.18
C CYS A 182 6.66 -3.70 -25.24
N ARG A 183 6.87 -3.18 -26.45
CA ARG A 183 7.64 -1.96 -26.75
C ARG A 183 6.75 -0.93 -27.47
N LEU A 184 5.44 -1.10 -27.36
CA LEU A 184 4.40 -0.21 -27.87
C LEU A 184 4.04 0.79 -26.78
N ASP A 185 3.91 2.07 -27.14
CA ASP A 185 3.43 3.09 -26.21
C ASP A 185 1.90 2.97 -26.05
N LEU A 186 1.48 2.16 -25.06
CA LEU A 186 0.07 1.91 -24.76
C LEU A 186 -0.49 3.00 -23.84
N ASN A 187 -0.72 4.19 -24.40
CA ASN A 187 -1.34 5.29 -23.66
C ASN A 187 -2.87 5.12 -23.58
N PHE A 188 -3.37 4.81 -22.37
CA PHE A 188 -4.80 4.64 -22.10
C PHE A 188 -5.52 5.94 -21.70
N ARG A 189 -4.85 7.09 -21.55
CA ARG A 189 -5.49 8.37 -21.22
C ARG A 189 -5.92 9.13 -22.48
N GLU A 190 -5.04 9.25 -23.47
CA GLU A 190 -5.22 10.13 -24.65
C GLU A 190 -5.33 9.37 -25.99
N SER A 191 -6.00 8.21 -25.98
CA SER A 191 -6.15 7.40 -27.20
C SER A 191 -7.25 7.94 -28.12
N LYS A 192 -6.96 8.17 -29.41
CA LYS A 192 -7.98 8.41 -30.45
C LYS A 192 -9.06 7.31 -30.39
N HIS A 193 -10.33 7.70 -30.31
CA HIS A 193 -11.45 6.76 -30.23
C HIS A 193 -11.64 6.06 -31.58
N LEU A 194 -11.52 4.74 -31.59
CA LEU A 194 -11.57 3.91 -32.79
C LEU A 194 -12.60 2.79 -32.62
N THR A 195 -13.55 2.73 -33.55
CA THR A 195 -14.61 1.70 -33.58
C THR A 195 -14.59 0.87 -34.87
N ASP A 196 -14.09 1.41 -35.97
CA ASP A 196 -14.04 0.73 -37.26
C ASP A 196 -12.79 -0.13 -37.43
N VAL A 197 -13.00 -1.42 -37.71
CA VAL A 197 -11.95 -2.42 -37.98
C VAL A 197 -11.18 -2.18 -39.29
N LYS A 198 -11.72 -1.36 -40.20
CA LYS A 198 -11.11 -0.98 -41.49
C LYS A 198 -10.37 0.34 -41.43
N GLN A 199 -10.57 1.13 -40.39
CA GLN A 199 -9.86 2.38 -40.21
C GLN A 199 -8.40 2.10 -39.80
N LYS A 200 -7.47 2.70 -40.54
CA LYS A 200 -6.04 2.54 -40.31
C LYS A 200 -5.59 3.41 -39.15
N THR A 201 -4.78 2.84 -38.28
CA THR A 201 -4.10 3.54 -37.20
C THR A 201 -2.90 2.72 -36.71
N THR A 202 -2.10 3.28 -35.83
CA THR A 202 -0.93 2.60 -35.27
C THR A 202 -1.34 1.43 -34.38
N VAL A 203 -0.47 0.42 -34.29
CA VAL A 203 -0.77 -0.83 -33.56
C VAL A 203 -1.02 -0.57 -32.08
N ASN A 204 -0.34 0.41 -31.46
CA ASN A 204 -0.63 0.80 -30.08
C ASN A 204 -2.07 1.34 -29.93
N VAL A 205 -2.55 2.18 -30.84
CA VAL A 205 -3.92 2.72 -30.82
C VAL A 205 -4.94 1.61 -31.10
N LEU A 206 -4.65 0.68 -32.01
CA LEU A 206 -5.47 -0.52 -32.23
C LEU A 206 -5.60 -1.35 -30.96
N LEU A 207 -4.48 -1.66 -30.29
CA LEU A 207 -4.47 -2.47 -29.08
C LEU A 207 -5.11 -1.75 -27.91
N VAL A 208 -4.89 -0.45 -27.73
CA VAL A 208 -5.56 0.33 -26.67
C VAL A 208 -7.07 0.34 -26.89
N ASN A 209 -7.55 0.59 -28.11
CA ASN A 209 -8.99 0.56 -28.41
C ASN A 209 -9.57 -0.86 -28.32
N LEU A 210 -8.80 -1.88 -28.69
CA LEU A 210 -9.17 -3.29 -28.50
C LEU A 210 -9.24 -3.64 -27.01
N ILE A 211 -8.30 -3.21 -26.17
CA ILE A 211 -8.31 -3.51 -24.73
C ILE A 211 -9.41 -2.72 -24.01
N LYS A 212 -9.65 -1.47 -24.41
CA LYS A 212 -10.75 -0.63 -23.88
C LYS A 212 -12.14 -1.12 -24.30
N GLY A 213 -12.25 -1.85 -25.40
CA GLY A 213 -13.53 -2.29 -25.96
C GLY A 213 -14.22 -1.28 -26.86
N ASN A 214 -13.49 -0.26 -27.32
CA ASN A 214 -13.97 0.63 -28.38
C ASN A 214 -13.95 -0.11 -29.74
N LEU A 215 -12.87 -0.85 -29.98
CA LEU A 215 -12.69 -1.71 -31.15
C LEU A 215 -13.02 -3.16 -30.76
N LEU A 216 -13.91 -3.80 -31.52
CA LEU A 216 -14.46 -5.13 -31.21
C LEU A 216 -15.01 -5.22 -29.77
N PRO A 217 -16.10 -4.49 -29.45
CA PRO A 217 -16.66 -4.44 -28.10
C PRO A 217 -17.04 -5.82 -27.56
N LYS A 218 -17.49 -6.75 -28.42
CA LYS A 218 -17.88 -8.11 -28.04
C LYS A 218 -16.73 -9.12 -28.00
N ALA A 219 -15.53 -8.74 -28.42
CA ALA A 219 -14.38 -9.64 -28.39
C ALA A 219 -13.84 -9.83 -26.97
N GLN A 220 -13.39 -11.04 -26.69
CA GLN A 220 -12.62 -11.38 -25.50
C GLN A 220 -11.13 -11.15 -25.76
N VAL A 221 -10.38 -10.72 -24.75
CA VAL A 221 -8.95 -10.44 -24.82
C VAL A 221 -8.24 -11.17 -23.70
N TRP A 222 -7.22 -11.96 -24.03
CA TRP A 222 -6.36 -12.66 -23.07
C TRP A 222 -4.93 -12.13 -23.16
N ILE A 223 -4.35 -11.64 -22.06
CA ILE A 223 -3.00 -11.05 -22.03
C ILE A 223 -2.10 -11.84 -21.07
N THR A 224 -0.89 -12.22 -21.48
CA THR A 224 0.09 -12.91 -20.61
C THR A 224 1.26 -12.00 -20.22
N THR A 225 1.76 -12.07 -18.98
CA THR A 225 2.93 -11.28 -18.54
C THR A 225 3.66 -11.88 -17.32
N ARG A 226 4.85 -11.37 -16.98
CA ARG A 226 5.67 -11.79 -15.82
C ARG A 226 5.43 -10.91 -14.57
N PRO A 227 5.30 -11.50 -13.36
CA PRO A 227 5.42 -10.76 -12.11
C PRO A 227 6.91 -10.52 -11.79
N ALA A 228 7.23 -9.38 -11.18
CA ALA A 228 8.60 -9.07 -10.81
C ALA A 228 9.02 -9.78 -9.51
N GLN A 229 9.76 -10.89 -9.62
CA GLN A 229 10.48 -11.50 -8.49
C GLN A 229 12.00 -11.38 -8.68
N LYS A 230 12.61 -10.48 -7.92
CA LYS A 230 14.00 -10.04 -8.10
C LYS A 230 15.07 -11.06 -7.70
N GLU A 231 14.88 -11.80 -6.61
CA GLU A 231 15.89 -12.78 -6.15
C GLU A 231 15.97 -13.99 -7.07
N GLU A 232 14.83 -14.45 -7.59
CA GLU A 232 14.77 -15.56 -8.55
C GLU A 232 15.37 -15.16 -9.91
N TYR A 233 15.25 -13.89 -10.32
CA TYR A 233 15.90 -13.37 -11.52
C TYR A 233 17.43 -13.51 -11.45
N PHE A 234 18.07 -13.05 -10.36
CA PHE A 234 19.53 -13.15 -10.22
C PHE A 234 19.99 -14.61 -10.14
N LYS A 235 19.26 -15.46 -9.41
CA LYS A 235 19.52 -16.91 -9.33
C LYS A 235 19.44 -17.62 -10.69
N LYS A 236 18.49 -17.24 -11.55
CA LYS A 236 18.32 -17.82 -12.89
C LYS A 236 19.32 -17.28 -13.92
N ARG A 237 19.83 -16.05 -13.73
CA ARG A 237 20.70 -15.37 -14.69
C ARG A 237 22.17 -15.76 -14.57
N PHE A 238 22.63 -16.16 -13.39
CA PHE A 238 24.02 -16.51 -13.13
C PHE A 238 24.14 -17.99 -12.75
N ASN A 239 25.13 -18.67 -13.33
CA ASN A 239 25.33 -20.12 -13.13
C ASN A 239 26.19 -20.46 -11.90
N LYS A 240 26.82 -19.45 -11.26
CA LYS A 240 27.71 -19.63 -10.11
C LYS A 240 27.02 -19.10 -8.84
N GLU A 241 26.78 -19.97 -7.86
CA GLU A 241 26.10 -19.58 -6.61
C GLU A 241 26.85 -18.50 -5.83
N ASP A 242 28.19 -18.55 -5.79
CA ASP A 242 28.99 -17.54 -5.08
C ASP A 242 28.80 -16.13 -5.68
N LEU A 243 28.74 -16.03 -7.01
CA LEU A 243 28.46 -14.77 -7.72
C LEU A 243 27.05 -14.26 -7.41
N VAL A 244 26.06 -15.15 -7.39
CA VAL A 244 24.68 -14.80 -7.03
C VAL A 244 24.62 -14.28 -5.60
N ASN A 245 25.30 -14.94 -4.66
CA ASN A 245 25.30 -14.56 -3.25
C ASN A 245 25.97 -13.20 -3.05
N GLN A 246 27.13 -12.95 -3.66
CA GLN A 246 27.81 -11.65 -3.61
C GLN A 246 26.94 -10.53 -4.21
N ILE A 247 26.33 -10.77 -5.38
CA ILE A 247 25.44 -9.79 -6.03
C ILE A 247 24.21 -9.52 -5.16
N LEU A 248 23.55 -10.55 -4.63
CA LEU A 248 22.38 -10.39 -3.76
C LEU A 248 22.75 -9.72 -2.44
N GLU A 249 23.92 -10.01 -1.87
CA GLU A 249 24.42 -9.33 -0.68
C GLU A 249 24.64 -7.84 -0.95
N HIS A 250 25.25 -7.49 -2.09
CA HIS A 250 25.44 -6.10 -2.46
C HIS A 250 24.12 -5.37 -2.74
N VAL A 251 23.21 -6.01 -3.48
CA VAL A 251 21.85 -5.49 -3.72
C VAL A 251 21.09 -5.32 -2.41
N ARG A 252 21.34 -6.12 -1.36
CA ARG A 252 20.77 -5.91 -0.03
C ARG A 252 21.45 -4.76 0.73
N LYS A 253 22.78 -4.62 0.61
CA LYS A 253 23.54 -3.51 1.24
C LYS A 253 23.15 -2.13 0.68
N SER A 254 22.85 -2.01 -0.61
CA SER A 254 22.32 -0.77 -1.19
C SER A 254 20.80 -0.83 -1.33
N ARG A 255 20.09 -0.20 -0.38
CA ARG A 255 18.63 -0.19 -0.41
C ARG A 255 18.06 0.49 -1.65
N SER A 256 18.65 1.59 -2.11
CA SER A 256 18.18 2.26 -3.32
C SER A 256 18.19 1.29 -4.51
N VAL A 257 19.26 0.53 -4.68
CA VAL A 257 19.39 -0.52 -5.70
C VAL A 257 18.39 -1.68 -5.46
N HIS A 258 18.24 -2.11 -4.21
CA HIS A 258 17.28 -3.15 -3.81
C HIS A 258 15.84 -2.86 -4.25
N ILE A 259 15.43 -1.59 -4.13
CA ILE A 259 14.09 -1.13 -4.47
C ILE A 259 13.90 -1.10 -5.97
N MET A 260 14.90 -0.59 -6.68
CA MET A 260 14.83 -0.50 -8.14
C MET A 260 14.78 -1.89 -8.78
N CYS A 261 15.46 -2.89 -8.22
CA CYS A 261 15.36 -4.28 -8.70
C CYS A 261 13.94 -4.89 -8.65
N HIS A 262 12.92 -4.19 -8.16
CA HIS A 262 11.53 -4.61 -8.36
C HIS A 262 11.00 -4.34 -9.80
N ILE A 263 11.68 -3.55 -10.63
CA ILE A 263 11.41 -3.49 -12.08
C ILE A 263 12.42 -4.38 -12.83
N PRO A 264 11.96 -5.22 -13.77
CA PRO A 264 12.82 -6.09 -14.56
C PRO A 264 14.00 -5.40 -15.25
N VAL A 265 13.82 -4.19 -15.81
CA VAL A 265 14.91 -3.45 -16.47
C VAL A 265 16.01 -3.05 -15.49
N PHE A 266 15.64 -2.59 -14.29
CA PHE A 266 16.61 -2.23 -13.25
C PHE A 266 17.32 -3.48 -12.72
N CYS A 267 16.61 -4.61 -12.60
CA CYS A 267 17.22 -5.92 -12.34
C CYS A 267 18.25 -6.30 -13.42
N TRP A 268 17.93 -6.07 -14.69
CA TRP A 268 18.82 -6.34 -15.81
C TRP A 268 20.06 -5.44 -15.83
N ILE A 269 19.89 -4.12 -15.66
CA ILE A 269 21.01 -3.17 -15.56
C ILE A 269 21.89 -3.53 -14.37
N THR A 270 21.30 -3.73 -13.20
CA THR A 270 22.01 -4.11 -11.96
C THR A 270 22.79 -5.40 -12.15
N ALA A 271 22.17 -6.43 -12.76
CA ALA A 271 22.85 -7.69 -13.05
C ALA A 271 24.06 -7.47 -13.97
N LYS A 272 23.91 -6.67 -15.04
CA LYS A 272 25.01 -6.40 -15.98
C LYS A 272 26.15 -5.63 -15.35
N VAL A 273 25.85 -4.60 -14.56
CA VAL A 273 26.86 -3.78 -13.88
C VAL A 273 27.57 -4.60 -12.82
N LEU A 274 26.85 -5.29 -11.94
CA LEU A 274 27.47 -6.04 -10.85
C LEU A 274 28.25 -7.27 -11.35
N GLU A 275 27.80 -7.95 -12.42
CA GLU A 275 28.56 -9.02 -13.08
C GLU A 275 29.94 -8.53 -13.55
N ASP A 276 29.98 -7.35 -14.18
CA ASP A 276 31.22 -6.73 -14.66
C ASP A 276 32.13 -6.28 -13.50
N PHE A 277 31.58 -5.75 -12.40
CA PHE A 277 32.36 -5.36 -11.22
C PHE A 277 33.00 -6.55 -10.51
N VAL A 278 32.24 -7.64 -10.30
CA VAL A 278 32.76 -8.85 -9.67
C VAL A 278 33.83 -9.50 -10.55
N GLN A 279 33.63 -9.57 -11.87
CA GLN A 279 34.63 -10.09 -12.81
C GLN A 279 35.94 -9.29 -12.81
N ARG A 280 35.88 -7.98 -12.53
CA ARG A 280 37.04 -7.09 -12.48
C ARG A 280 37.68 -6.99 -11.08
N ASN A 281 37.21 -7.76 -10.09
CA ASN A 281 37.67 -7.74 -8.69
C ASN A 281 37.65 -6.32 -8.06
N GLN A 282 36.67 -5.50 -8.40
CA GLN A 282 36.51 -4.14 -7.87
C GLN A 282 35.41 -4.10 -6.80
N GLU A 283 35.63 -4.75 -5.66
CA GLU A 283 34.66 -4.70 -4.55
C GLU A 283 34.61 -3.32 -3.87
N GLU A 284 35.75 -2.62 -3.80
CA GLU A 284 35.82 -1.23 -3.35
C GLU A 284 35.32 -0.29 -4.44
N GLY A 285 34.21 0.42 -4.18
CA GLY A 285 33.65 1.43 -5.10
C GLY A 285 32.44 0.98 -5.92
N MET A 286 31.73 -0.10 -5.51
CA MET A 286 30.48 -0.49 -6.16
C MET A 286 29.40 0.64 -6.10
N PRO A 287 28.51 0.72 -7.11
CA PRO A 287 27.49 1.76 -7.21
C PRO A 287 26.55 1.82 -6.01
N LYS A 288 26.38 2.99 -5.39
CA LYS A 288 25.52 3.18 -4.21
C LYS A 288 24.20 3.84 -4.58
N THR A 289 24.23 4.78 -5.50
CA THR A 289 23.07 5.55 -5.96
C THR A 289 22.49 4.99 -7.28
N LEU A 290 21.33 5.49 -7.69
CA LEU A 290 20.78 5.17 -9.00
C LEU A 290 21.66 5.76 -10.11
N THR A 291 22.15 6.98 -9.92
CA THR A 291 23.01 7.63 -10.90
C THR A 291 24.33 6.89 -11.05
N ASP A 292 24.93 6.42 -9.96
CA ASP A 292 26.15 5.59 -10.00
C ASP A 292 25.94 4.34 -10.85
N MET A 293 24.78 3.68 -10.70
CA MET A 293 24.42 2.49 -11.48
C MET A 293 24.35 2.79 -12.97
N TYR A 294 23.76 3.92 -13.35
CA TYR A 294 23.62 4.32 -14.75
C TYR A 294 24.94 4.81 -15.36
N ILE A 295 25.77 5.51 -14.59
CA ILE A 295 27.14 5.85 -15.00
C ILE A 295 27.94 4.58 -15.24
N CYS A 296 27.91 3.63 -14.30
CA CYS A 296 28.61 2.37 -14.44
C CYS A 296 28.09 1.55 -15.63
N PHE A 297 26.78 1.56 -15.86
CA PHE A 297 26.17 0.95 -17.03
C PHE A 297 26.64 1.60 -18.33
N LEU A 298 26.67 2.93 -18.40
CA LEU A 298 27.18 3.70 -19.54
C LEU A 298 28.66 3.35 -19.82
N LEU A 299 29.50 3.34 -18.79
CA LEU A 299 30.92 2.97 -18.90
C LEU A 299 31.09 1.52 -19.37
N LEU A 300 30.28 0.59 -18.87
CA LEU A 300 30.26 -0.80 -19.33
C LEU A 300 29.92 -0.89 -20.82
N GLN A 301 28.92 -0.13 -21.28
CA GLN A 301 28.59 -0.09 -22.72
C GLN A 301 29.75 0.48 -23.54
N CYS A 302 30.43 1.54 -23.08
CA CYS A 302 31.62 2.10 -23.74
C CYS A 302 32.80 1.10 -23.80
N ARG A 303 32.98 0.25 -22.79
CA ARG A 303 34.01 -0.80 -22.82
C ARG A 303 33.66 -1.88 -23.84
N GLN A 304 32.42 -2.36 -23.85
CA GLN A 304 31.94 -3.36 -24.82
C GLN A 304 32.05 -2.83 -26.25
N ALA A 305 31.74 -1.55 -26.43
CA ALA A 305 31.91 -0.79 -27.65
C ALA A 305 33.37 -0.72 -28.15
N ASN A 306 34.34 -0.61 -27.25
CA ASN A 306 35.76 -0.66 -27.59
C ASN A 306 36.12 -2.06 -28.08
N ILE A 307 35.91 -3.08 -27.25
CA ILE A 307 36.27 -4.48 -27.56
C ILE A 307 35.72 -4.93 -28.92
N LYS A 308 34.48 -4.56 -29.24
CA LYS A 308 33.82 -4.98 -30.48
C LYS A 308 34.45 -4.38 -31.75
N TYR A 309 35.05 -3.19 -31.69
CA TYR A 309 35.48 -2.43 -32.87
C TYR A 309 36.98 -2.10 -32.92
N THR A 310 37.76 -2.39 -31.86
CA THR A 310 39.23 -2.25 -31.88
C THR A 310 39.92 -3.17 -32.90
N LYS A 311 39.23 -4.17 -33.47
CA LYS A 311 39.79 -5.07 -34.50
C LYS A 311 39.74 -4.54 -35.94
N GLU A 312 38.99 -3.46 -36.20
CA GLU A 312 38.80 -2.92 -37.56
C GLU A 312 39.68 -1.68 -37.85
N GLU A 313 40.18 -0.99 -36.81
CA GLU A 313 40.98 0.23 -36.96
C GLU A 313 42.47 -0.07 -36.74
N THR A 314 43.19 -0.47 -37.81
CA THR A 314 44.65 -0.48 -37.84
C THR A 314 45.19 0.93 -38.08
N SER A 315 45.28 1.74 -37.03
CA SER A 315 46.33 2.76 -36.84
C SER A 315 46.12 3.43 -35.47
N ASP A 316 47.14 3.31 -34.62
CA ASP A 316 47.37 3.98 -33.32
C ASP A 316 47.30 3.06 -32.10
N ILE A 317 48.35 2.22 -32.00
CA ILE A 317 48.63 1.23 -30.96
C ILE A 317 48.96 1.87 -29.58
N LEU A 318 48.73 3.17 -29.38
CA LEU A 318 49.03 3.86 -28.11
C LEU A 318 47.80 4.39 -27.37
N GLY A 319 46.58 4.26 -27.91
CA GLY A 319 45.33 4.76 -27.29
C GLY A 319 44.35 3.70 -26.77
N ALA A 320 44.72 2.41 -26.85
CA ALA A 320 43.80 1.28 -26.67
C ALA A 320 43.27 1.07 -25.23
N GLU A 321 43.70 1.86 -24.24
CA GLU A 321 43.33 1.67 -22.83
C GLU A 321 42.27 2.64 -22.28
N SER A 322 41.96 3.76 -22.96
CA SER A 322 40.94 4.70 -22.47
C SER A 322 39.52 4.31 -22.88
N ILE A 323 38.60 4.29 -21.91
CA ILE A 323 37.16 4.03 -22.14
C ILE A 323 36.57 5.07 -23.10
N TRP A 324 37.05 6.31 -23.02
CA TRP A 324 36.55 7.47 -23.76
C TRP A 324 37.43 7.79 -24.98
N ASN A 325 37.42 6.93 -25.99
CA ASN A 325 37.93 7.32 -27.32
C ASN A 325 36.99 8.34 -28.00
N GLU A 326 37.51 9.03 -29.01
CA GLU A 326 36.77 10.05 -29.78
C GLU A 326 35.42 9.53 -30.33
N ARG A 327 35.37 8.25 -30.73
CA ARG A 327 34.15 7.60 -31.20
C ARG A 327 33.09 7.50 -30.10
N ASN A 328 33.44 7.00 -28.91
CA ASN A 328 32.52 6.87 -27.79
C ASN A 328 32.05 8.24 -27.31
N LYS A 329 32.97 9.20 -27.15
CA LYS A 329 32.66 10.60 -26.79
C LYS A 329 31.60 11.17 -27.74
N LYS A 330 31.89 11.18 -29.05
CA LYS A 330 30.97 11.73 -30.06
C LYS A 330 29.61 11.02 -30.08
N THR A 331 29.60 9.70 -29.93
CA THR A 331 28.37 8.89 -30.00
C THR A 331 27.47 9.13 -28.78
N ILE A 332 28.03 9.08 -27.57
CA ILE A 332 27.26 9.31 -26.34
C ILE A 332 26.70 10.73 -26.28
N LEU A 333 27.48 11.75 -26.64
CA LEU A 333 26.99 13.13 -26.66
C LEU A 333 25.84 13.33 -27.66
N SER A 334 25.92 12.65 -28.81
CA SER A 334 24.85 12.69 -29.81
C SER A 334 23.58 11.98 -29.33
N LEU A 335 23.73 10.83 -28.65
CA LEU A 335 22.61 10.10 -28.05
C LEU A 335 21.96 10.89 -26.91
N ALA A 336 22.77 11.54 -26.08
CA ALA A 336 22.32 12.39 -24.99
C ALA A 336 21.44 13.55 -25.50
N LYS A 337 21.90 14.21 -26.57
CA LYS A 337 21.12 15.26 -27.23
C LYS A 337 19.78 14.75 -27.77
N VAL A 338 19.79 13.64 -28.51
CA VAL A 338 18.55 13.02 -29.03
C VAL A 338 17.62 12.64 -27.89
N ALA A 339 18.16 12.09 -26.79
CA ALA A 339 17.36 11.71 -25.63
C ALA A 339 16.59 12.91 -25.05
N PHE A 340 17.26 14.07 -24.90
CA PHE A 340 16.62 15.30 -24.43
C PHE A 340 15.60 15.86 -25.43
N ASP A 341 16.00 16.02 -26.69
CA ASP A 341 15.13 16.59 -27.73
C ASP A 341 13.84 15.78 -27.92
N GLU A 342 13.93 14.44 -27.87
CA GLU A 342 12.76 13.58 -28.00
C GLU A 342 11.96 13.48 -26.69
N LEU A 343 12.61 13.57 -25.53
CA LEU A 343 11.90 13.61 -24.24
C LEU A 343 11.04 14.87 -24.11
N GLU A 344 11.55 16.04 -24.51
CA GLU A 344 10.78 17.30 -24.52
C GLU A 344 9.62 17.28 -25.52
N LYS A 345 9.73 16.52 -26.61
CA LYS A 345 8.64 16.28 -27.57
C LYS A 345 7.62 15.24 -27.09
N GLY A 346 7.92 14.50 -26.02
CA GLY A 346 7.11 13.35 -25.59
C GLY A 346 7.22 12.13 -26.51
N ASN A 347 8.30 12.04 -27.30
CA ASN A 347 8.54 10.98 -28.26
C ASN A 347 9.48 9.90 -27.68
N PHE A 348 9.10 8.64 -27.86
CA PHE A 348 9.89 7.48 -27.41
C PHE A 348 10.39 6.59 -28.55
N LEU A 349 10.12 6.97 -29.80
CA LEU A 349 10.44 6.23 -31.01
C LEU A 349 10.60 7.20 -32.18
N PHE A 350 11.73 7.11 -32.88
CA PHE A 350 12.14 8.10 -33.87
C PHE A 350 12.89 7.47 -35.05
N THR A 351 12.91 8.17 -36.19
CA THR A 351 13.49 7.71 -37.46
C THR A 351 14.97 8.06 -37.60
N GLU A 352 15.60 7.54 -38.65
CA GLU A 352 16.98 7.86 -39.02
C GLU A 352 17.22 9.36 -39.24
N ASP A 353 16.20 10.10 -39.72
CA ASP A 353 16.28 11.56 -39.94
C ASP A 353 16.42 12.37 -38.66
N SER A 354 15.85 11.86 -37.55
CA SER A 354 16.01 12.45 -36.22
C SER A 354 17.36 12.13 -35.60
N LEU A 355 18.13 11.22 -36.20
CA LEU A 355 19.43 10.81 -35.70
C LEU A 355 20.57 11.56 -36.41
N PRO A 356 21.53 12.10 -35.65
CA PRO A 356 22.80 12.56 -36.19
C PRO A 356 23.49 11.49 -37.05
N LYS A 357 24.06 11.88 -38.20
CA LYS A 357 24.72 10.98 -39.16
C LYS A 357 25.74 10.02 -38.53
N ASN A 358 26.45 10.46 -37.49
CA ASN A 358 27.41 9.64 -36.77
C ASN A 358 26.79 8.47 -35.99
N ILE A 359 25.50 8.52 -35.65
CA ILE A 359 24.77 7.40 -35.03
C ILE A 359 24.32 6.41 -36.11
N VAL A 360 23.88 6.96 -37.26
CA VAL A 360 23.29 6.25 -38.39
C VAL A 360 24.30 5.39 -39.17
N GLU A 361 25.52 5.88 -39.41
CA GLU A 361 26.57 5.23 -40.21
C GLU A 361 27.22 3.99 -39.54
N GLY A 362 26.50 3.29 -38.65
CA GLY A 362 26.93 2.02 -38.05
C GLY A 362 27.39 2.09 -36.58
N LYS A 363 27.33 3.26 -35.94
CA LYS A 363 27.77 3.45 -34.54
C LYS A 363 26.65 3.28 -33.50
N ALA A 364 25.37 3.30 -33.88
CA ALA A 364 24.28 2.92 -32.97
C ALA A 364 24.38 1.47 -32.48
N ALA A 365 24.81 0.56 -33.37
CA ALA A 365 25.02 -0.87 -33.06
C ALA A 365 26.10 -1.12 -31.98
N VAL A 366 26.87 -0.09 -31.64
CA VAL A 366 27.91 -0.07 -30.61
C VAL A 366 27.30 -0.06 -29.21
N PHE A 367 26.11 0.54 -29.05
CA PHE A 367 25.43 0.74 -27.77
C PHE A 367 24.03 0.11 -27.76
N SER A 368 23.91 -1.15 -28.21
CA SER A 368 22.63 -1.88 -28.24
C SER A 368 21.91 -1.94 -26.87
N GLY A 369 22.64 -1.78 -25.78
CA GLY A 369 22.09 -1.67 -24.43
C GLY A 369 21.52 -0.29 -24.06
N LEU A 370 21.80 0.76 -24.84
CA LEU A 370 21.25 2.11 -24.67
C LEU A 370 20.17 2.40 -25.71
N LEU A 371 20.50 2.22 -26.99
CA LEU A 371 19.64 2.50 -28.14
C LEU A 371 19.49 1.21 -28.97
N THR A 372 18.25 0.84 -29.28
CA THR A 372 17.96 -0.33 -30.11
C THR A 372 17.43 0.13 -31.47
N GLN A 373 18.05 -0.41 -32.52
CA GLN A 373 17.52 -0.33 -33.88
C GLN A 373 16.45 -1.40 -34.08
N VAL A 374 15.29 -1.00 -34.57
CA VAL A 374 14.20 -1.88 -34.98
C VAL A 374 14.22 -1.96 -36.50
N LYS A 375 14.76 -3.07 -37.03
CA LYS A 375 14.78 -3.37 -38.47
C LYS A 375 13.49 -4.09 -38.88
N ARG A 376 12.96 -3.75 -40.05
CA ARG A 376 11.74 -4.37 -40.59
C ARG A 376 11.92 -4.72 -42.06
N GLU A 377 11.92 -6.02 -42.39
CA GLU A 377 11.86 -6.50 -43.77
C GLU A 377 10.38 -6.64 -44.15
N GLY A 378 9.86 -5.72 -44.97
CA GLY A 378 8.43 -5.64 -45.24
C GLY A 378 7.98 -5.14 -46.61
N CYS A 379 8.70 -4.23 -47.27
CA CYS A 379 8.39 -3.69 -48.60
C CYS A 379 9.70 -3.27 -49.30
N GLU A 380 9.65 -2.88 -50.58
CA GLU A 380 10.79 -2.61 -51.50
C GLU A 380 11.95 -1.72 -50.99
N TRP A 381 11.85 -1.13 -49.78
CA TRP A 381 12.82 -0.23 -49.15
C TRP A 381 12.90 -0.54 -47.64
N ILE A 382 14.11 -0.70 -47.09
CA ILE A 382 14.34 -0.97 -45.66
C ILE A 382 14.38 0.37 -44.89
N THR A 383 13.38 0.65 -44.06
CA THR A 383 13.38 1.83 -43.17
C THR A 383 13.77 1.44 -41.74
N ASN A 384 14.71 2.17 -41.14
CA ASN A 384 15.23 1.90 -39.80
C ASN A 384 14.58 2.83 -38.75
N PHE A 385 14.02 2.26 -37.68
CA PHE A 385 13.52 3.02 -36.52
C PHE A 385 14.40 2.79 -35.29
N TYR A 386 14.40 3.74 -34.36
CA TYR A 386 15.26 3.73 -33.19
C TYR A 386 14.50 4.16 -31.94
N CYS A 387 14.75 3.48 -30.82
CA CYS A 387 14.27 3.87 -29.49
C CYS A 387 15.31 3.53 -28.42
N PHE A 388 15.27 4.24 -27.30
CA PHE A 388 16.04 3.84 -26.12
C PHE A 388 15.49 2.53 -25.57
N VAL A 389 16.36 1.71 -24.97
CA VAL A 389 15.96 0.40 -24.41
C VAL A 389 14.92 0.54 -23.30
N HIS A 390 14.93 1.68 -22.60
CA HIS A 390 13.97 2.01 -21.56
C HIS A 390 13.87 3.53 -21.36
N LEU A 391 12.72 4.03 -20.89
CA LEU A 391 12.49 5.46 -20.61
C LEU A 391 13.54 6.01 -19.63
N SER A 392 13.84 5.27 -18.56
CA SER A 392 14.88 5.69 -17.59
C SER A 392 16.27 5.87 -18.19
N ILE A 393 16.60 5.17 -19.29
CA ILE A 393 17.86 5.37 -20.02
C ILE A 393 17.80 6.67 -20.82
N GLN A 394 16.65 6.96 -21.44
CA GLN A 394 16.41 8.22 -22.12
C GLN A 394 16.47 9.41 -21.14
N GLU A 395 15.81 9.33 -19.98
CA GLU A 395 15.87 10.36 -18.94
C GLU A 395 17.28 10.59 -18.41
N PHE A 396 18.06 9.52 -18.18
CA PHE A 396 19.46 9.62 -17.75
C PHE A 396 20.33 10.33 -18.80
N LEU A 397 20.21 9.93 -20.07
CA LEU A 397 20.97 10.53 -21.16
C LEU A 397 20.53 11.98 -21.44
N ALA A 398 19.25 12.29 -21.26
CA ALA A 398 18.75 13.65 -21.33
C ALA A 398 19.35 14.52 -20.21
N ALA A 399 19.39 14.02 -18.97
CA ALA A 399 20.02 14.72 -17.85
C ALA A 399 21.52 14.94 -18.10
N LEU A 400 22.21 13.95 -18.68
CA LEU A 400 23.60 14.06 -19.10
C LEU A 400 23.80 15.17 -20.14
N HIS A 401 22.92 15.29 -21.13
CA HIS A 401 23.01 16.38 -22.10
C HIS A 401 22.84 17.75 -21.44
N VAL A 402 21.85 17.87 -20.56
CA VAL A 402 21.50 19.13 -19.90
C VAL A 402 22.64 19.66 -19.02
N ILE A 403 23.24 18.80 -18.19
CA ILE A 403 24.41 19.21 -17.38
C ILE A 403 25.64 19.48 -18.25
N GLN A 404 25.85 18.70 -19.31
CA GLN A 404 26.99 18.87 -20.21
C GLN A 404 26.92 20.20 -20.98
N THR A 405 25.75 20.57 -21.49
CA THR A 405 25.52 21.86 -22.15
C THR A 405 25.67 23.01 -21.17
N PHE A 406 25.14 22.89 -19.95
CA PHE A 406 25.32 23.91 -18.92
C PHE A 406 26.81 24.13 -18.58
N ASN A 407 27.56 23.05 -18.29
CA ASN A 407 28.98 23.14 -17.93
C ASN A 407 29.89 23.67 -19.07
N ASN A 408 29.50 23.44 -20.33
CA ASN A 408 30.31 23.84 -21.49
C ASN A 408 29.95 25.22 -22.05
N GLU A 409 28.67 25.57 -22.05
CA GLU A 409 28.13 26.74 -22.75
C GLU A 409 27.47 27.76 -21.81
N GLY A 410 27.30 27.44 -20.53
CA GLY A 410 26.54 28.26 -19.56
C GLY A 410 25.03 28.27 -19.80
N LYS A 411 24.55 27.52 -20.79
CA LYS A 411 23.16 27.56 -21.25
C LYS A 411 22.25 26.63 -20.43
N ASN A 412 21.20 27.21 -19.83
CA ASN A 412 20.14 26.42 -19.19
C ASN A 412 19.10 25.92 -20.20
N LEU A 413 19.21 24.66 -20.62
CA LEU A 413 18.24 24.03 -21.53
C LEU A 413 16.85 23.82 -20.92
N LEU A 414 16.71 23.96 -19.59
CA LEU A 414 15.43 23.77 -18.93
C LEU A 414 14.52 25.00 -19.07
N GLN A 415 15.00 26.17 -19.51
CA GLN A 415 14.18 27.39 -19.67
C GLN A 415 14.16 27.90 -21.13
N MET A 416 13.09 28.61 -21.50
CA MET A 416 12.93 29.17 -22.85
C MET A 416 13.81 30.41 -23.09
N GLU A 417 14.20 31.13 -22.03
CA GLU A 417 15.03 32.34 -22.10
C GLU A 417 16.45 32.02 -21.62
N ALA A 418 17.46 32.44 -22.40
CA ALA A 418 18.86 32.27 -22.04
C ALA A 418 19.24 33.32 -20.98
N VAL A 419 19.08 32.96 -19.71
CA VAL A 419 19.62 33.71 -18.58
C VAL A 419 20.94 33.06 -18.18
N ASP A 420 22.01 33.85 -18.06
CA ASP A 420 23.25 33.43 -17.41
C ASP A 420 22.93 33.15 -15.92
N LEU A 421 22.66 31.89 -15.60
CA LEU A 421 22.37 31.45 -14.24
C LEU A 421 23.64 30.94 -13.58
N SER A 422 23.79 31.23 -12.29
CA SER A 422 24.81 30.55 -11.49
C SER A 422 24.52 29.04 -11.40
N GLU A 423 25.56 28.22 -11.20
CA GLU A 423 25.42 26.77 -11.05
C GLU A 423 24.39 26.35 -9.97
N PRO A 424 24.31 26.99 -8.78
CA PRO A 424 23.25 26.71 -7.81
C PRO A 424 21.85 27.06 -8.35
N GLU A 425 21.68 28.21 -9.02
CA GLU A 425 20.37 28.62 -9.56
C GLU A 425 19.85 27.69 -10.66
N PHE A 426 20.77 27.12 -11.44
CA PHE A 426 20.46 26.09 -12.44
C PHE A 426 19.81 24.86 -11.79
N TYR A 427 20.43 24.30 -10.75
CA TYR A 427 19.86 23.13 -10.05
C TYR A 427 18.58 23.48 -9.29
N LYS A 428 18.50 24.66 -8.65
CA LYS A 428 17.27 25.16 -8.00
C LYS A 428 16.10 25.24 -8.99
N THR A 429 16.36 25.74 -10.21
CA THR A 429 15.38 25.79 -11.30
C THR A 429 14.90 24.40 -11.70
N ALA A 430 15.79 23.41 -11.78
CA ALA A 430 15.43 22.03 -12.12
C ALA A 430 14.51 21.41 -11.04
N VAL A 431 14.80 21.68 -9.76
CA VAL A 431 13.95 21.27 -8.64
C VAL A 431 12.55 21.87 -8.77
N ASP A 432 12.45 23.18 -9.00
CA ASP A 432 11.15 23.86 -9.10
C ASP A 432 10.32 23.37 -10.28
N LYS A 433 10.94 23.15 -11.45
CA LYS A 433 10.24 22.59 -12.62
C LYS A 433 9.72 21.17 -12.38
N THR A 434 10.47 20.37 -11.62
CA THR A 434 10.04 19.02 -11.27
C THR A 434 8.88 19.05 -10.27
N LEU A 435 8.95 19.93 -9.26
CA LEU A 435 7.87 20.13 -8.29
C LEU A 435 6.60 20.69 -8.91
N ALA A 436 6.70 21.45 -10.00
CA ALA A 436 5.55 21.93 -10.77
C ALA A 436 4.83 20.82 -11.56
N SER A 437 5.47 19.67 -11.81
CA SER A 437 4.81 18.54 -12.48
C SER A 437 3.76 17.88 -11.58
N GLU A 438 2.59 17.58 -12.15
CA GLU A 438 1.51 16.87 -11.46
C GLU A 438 1.76 15.36 -11.39
N ASN A 439 2.40 14.76 -12.40
CA ASN A 439 2.48 13.29 -12.56
C ASN A 439 3.85 12.67 -12.17
N GLY A 440 4.86 13.49 -11.85
CA GLY A 440 6.20 12.99 -11.49
C GLY A 440 7.02 12.44 -12.66
N ASP A 441 6.65 12.83 -13.88
CA ASP A 441 7.33 12.49 -15.14
C ASP A 441 8.79 12.97 -15.23
N ARG A 442 9.17 13.96 -14.40
CA ARG A 442 10.54 14.49 -14.32
C ARG A 442 11.29 14.06 -13.06
N ASP A 443 10.70 13.20 -12.23
CA ASP A 443 11.30 12.78 -10.95
C ASP A 443 12.64 12.07 -11.17
N LEU A 444 12.70 11.14 -12.14
CA LEU A 444 13.91 10.37 -12.41
C LEU A 444 14.97 11.22 -13.12
N PHE A 445 14.54 12.05 -14.07
CA PHE A 445 15.38 13.06 -14.71
C PHE A 445 16.09 13.95 -13.68
N LEU A 446 15.35 14.51 -12.71
CA LEU A 446 15.93 15.38 -11.67
C LEU A 446 16.96 14.62 -10.82
N ARG A 447 16.64 13.39 -10.42
CA ARG A 447 17.55 12.53 -9.66
C ARG A 447 18.87 12.31 -10.41
N PHE A 448 18.80 12.00 -11.69
CA PHE A 448 20.00 11.84 -12.52
C PHE A 448 20.78 13.14 -12.66
N LEU A 449 20.10 14.26 -12.89
CA LEU A 449 20.75 15.56 -13.03
C LEU A 449 21.57 15.94 -11.78
N LEU A 450 20.97 15.77 -10.59
CA LEU A 450 21.63 16.03 -9.31
C LEU A 450 22.69 14.98 -8.98
N GLY A 451 22.50 13.71 -9.33
CA GLY A 451 23.54 12.69 -9.15
C GLY A 451 24.76 12.93 -10.05
N LEU A 452 24.57 13.50 -11.25
CA LEU A 452 25.63 13.86 -12.18
C LEU A 452 26.42 15.10 -11.73
N SER A 453 25.87 15.94 -10.87
CA SER A 453 26.57 17.11 -10.31
C SER A 453 27.58 16.75 -9.22
N VAL A 454 27.54 15.52 -8.69
CA VAL A 454 28.44 15.05 -7.64
C VAL A 454 29.86 14.85 -8.18
N GLU A 455 30.86 15.36 -7.45
CA GLU A 455 32.27 15.37 -7.86
C GLU A 455 32.82 13.98 -8.24
N THR A 456 32.45 12.93 -7.49
CA THR A 456 32.89 11.54 -7.79
C THR A 456 32.36 11.08 -9.15
N ASN A 457 31.12 11.43 -9.47
CA ASN A 457 30.47 11.09 -10.74
C ASN A 457 31.00 11.93 -11.90
N GLN A 458 31.26 13.22 -11.68
CA GLN A 458 31.97 14.06 -12.65
C GLN A 458 33.38 13.55 -12.94
N THR A 459 34.10 13.04 -11.94
CA THR A 459 35.44 12.47 -12.12
C THR A 459 35.42 11.22 -13.01
N LEU A 460 34.41 10.35 -12.84
CA LEU A 460 34.20 9.18 -13.71
C LEU A 460 33.87 9.56 -15.17
N LEU A 461 33.29 10.75 -15.37
CA LEU A 461 32.85 11.27 -16.66
C LEU A 461 33.70 12.45 -17.16
N GLN A 462 34.88 12.71 -16.57
CA GLN A 462 35.71 13.90 -16.81
C GLN A 462 36.08 14.13 -18.29
N ASP A 463 36.05 13.05 -19.07
CA ASP A 463 36.33 13.01 -20.49
C ASP A 463 35.18 13.53 -21.37
N ILE A 464 33.95 13.61 -20.83
CA ILE A 464 32.75 14.13 -21.49
C ILE A 464 32.09 15.29 -20.74
N LEU A 465 32.32 15.40 -19.43
CA LEU A 465 31.86 16.49 -18.57
C LEU A 465 33.06 17.29 -18.08
N LYS A 466 33.09 18.60 -18.34
CA LYS A 466 34.07 19.49 -17.72
C LYS A 466 33.76 19.62 -16.24
N LYS A 467 34.79 19.47 -15.41
CA LYS A 467 34.71 19.67 -13.96
C LYS A 467 34.49 21.17 -13.68
N THR A 468 33.42 21.51 -12.97
CA THR A 468 33.19 22.86 -12.47
C THR A 468 33.95 23.06 -11.16
N GLU A 469 34.77 24.11 -11.08
CA GLU A 469 35.63 24.40 -9.91
C GLU A 469 34.81 24.62 -8.62
N ASN A 470 33.56 25.08 -8.74
CA ASN A 470 32.65 25.39 -7.61
C ASN A 470 31.51 24.38 -7.41
N SER A 471 31.55 23.22 -8.08
CA SER A 471 30.47 22.20 -8.04
C SER A 471 30.07 21.78 -6.62
N LYS A 472 31.04 21.65 -5.71
CA LYS A 472 30.78 21.25 -4.32
C LYS A 472 30.00 22.31 -3.54
N GLU A 473 30.34 23.58 -3.73
CA GLU A 473 29.66 24.71 -3.09
C GLU A 473 28.23 24.85 -3.64
N ALA A 474 28.08 24.73 -4.97
CA ALA A 474 26.76 24.75 -5.60
C ALA A 474 25.86 23.59 -5.16
N ASN A 475 26.41 22.39 -4.98
CA ASN A 475 25.69 21.26 -4.43
C ASN A 475 25.24 21.50 -2.98
N LEU A 476 26.08 22.11 -2.13
CA LEU A 476 25.71 22.45 -0.75
C LEU A 476 24.55 23.45 -0.71
N GLU A 477 24.59 24.49 -1.54
CA GLU A 477 23.46 25.43 -1.67
C GLU A 477 22.18 24.76 -2.18
N THR A 478 22.32 23.85 -3.14
CA THR A 478 21.19 23.08 -3.69
C THR A 478 20.61 22.14 -2.64
N ILE A 479 21.44 21.50 -1.82
CA ILE A 479 21.02 20.66 -0.69
C ILE A 479 20.19 21.48 0.29
N GLU A 480 20.68 22.66 0.71
CA GLU A 480 19.95 23.52 1.63
C GLU A 480 18.63 24.05 1.02
N TYR A 481 18.60 24.30 -0.30
CA TYR A 481 17.37 24.62 -1.01
C TYR A 481 16.38 23.44 -1.03
N ILE A 482 16.84 22.22 -1.29
CA ILE A 482 15.97 21.04 -1.25
C ILE A 482 15.42 20.84 0.17
N LYS A 483 16.24 21.01 1.21
CA LYS A 483 15.81 20.95 2.61
C LYS A 483 14.77 22.04 2.92
N SER A 484 14.92 23.25 2.39
CA SER A 484 13.92 24.30 2.56
C SER A 484 12.60 23.94 1.87
N LYS A 485 12.64 23.40 0.64
CA LYS A 485 11.46 22.88 -0.07
C LYS A 485 10.72 21.78 0.66
N ILE A 486 11.44 20.84 1.28
CA ILE A 486 10.83 19.79 2.10
C ILE A 486 10.10 20.38 3.32
N ASN A 487 10.55 21.52 3.85
CA ASN A 487 9.94 22.21 4.99
C ASN A 487 8.74 23.11 4.62
N GLU A 488 8.53 23.42 3.35
CA GLU A 488 7.42 24.28 2.91
C GLU A 488 6.05 23.60 3.15
N GLU A 489 5.04 24.38 3.56
CA GLU A 489 3.80 23.82 4.09
C GLU A 489 2.87 23.14 3.07
N MET A 490 3.03 23.42 1.77
CA MET A 490 2.10 23.05 0.71
C MET A 490 2.52 21.82 -0.11
N ASN A 491 3.60 21.13 0.27
CA ASN A 491 4.16 20.06 -0.57
C ASN A 491 3.56 18.67 -0.29
N ASP A 492 3.21 17.99 -1.38
CA ASP A 492 2.69 16.62 -1.45
C ASP A 492 3.71 15.61 -0.85
N PRO A 493 3.30 14.70 0.06
CA PRO A 493 4.15 13.65 0.61
C PRO A 493 4.92 12.83 -0.45
N GLU A 494 4.33 12.60 -1.62
CA GLU A 494 4.98 11.88 -2.72
C GLU A 494 6.11 12.71 -3.36
N LYS A 495 5.91 14.03 -3.50
CA LYS A 495 6.95 14.96 -3.97
C LYS A 495 8.10 15.07 -2.97
N ASN A 496 7.79 15.15 -1.67
CA ASN A 496 8.80 15.12 -0.61
C ASN A 496 9.65 13.86 -0.67
N LEU A 497 9.02 12.69 -0.92
CA LEU A 497 9.75 11.44 -1.06
C LEU A 497 10.75 11.49 -2.22
N ASN A 498 10.37 12.08 -3.37
CA ASN A 498 11.31 12.29 -4.48
C ASN A 498 12.47 13.22 -4.09
N LEU A 499 12.21 14.29 -3.33
CA LEU A 499 13.26 15.18 -2.83
C LEU A 499 14.25 14.48 -1.88
N PHE A 500 13.79 13.53 -1.05
CA PHE A 500 14.70 12.68 -0.28
C PHE A 500 15.55 11.76 -1.16
N HIS A 501 14.99 11.22 -2.25
CA HIS A 501 15.79 10.50 -3.24
C HIS A 501 16.84 11.42 -3.88
N CYS A 502 16.50 12.69 -4.16
CA CYS A 502 17.45 13.68 -4.66
C CYS A 502 18.59 13.96 -3.67
N LEU A 503 18.28 14.15 -2.37
CA LEU A 503 19.29 14.26 -1.32
C LEU A 503 20.20 13.01 -1.26
N ASN A 504 19.61 11.82 -1.46
CA ASN A 504 20.37 10.57 -1.53
C ASN A 504 21.30 10.50 -2.75
N GLU A 505 20.89 11.00 -3.92
CA GLU A 505 21.78 11.11 -5.09
C GLU A 505 22.92 12.13 -4.85
N LEU A 506 22.65 13.20 -4.10
CA LEU A 506 23.65 14.20 -3.67
C LEU A 506 24.53 13.74 -2.50
N ASN A 507 24.38 12.49 -2.04
CA ASN A 507 25.06 11.92 -0.87
C ASN A 507 24.82 12.69 0.45
N ASP A 508 23.74 13.47 0.57
CA ASP A 508 23.30 14.06 1.84
C ASP A 508 22.37 13.08 2.57
N HIS A 509 22.84 12.61 3.72
CA HIS A 509 22.07 11.77 4.63
C HIS A 509 21.79 12.46 5.96
N SER A 510 21.98 13.78 6.05
CA SER A 510 21.98 14.53 7.32
C SER A 510 20.64 14.38 8.06
N LEU A 511 19.52 14.67 7.39
CA LEU A 511 18.16 14.53 7.94
C LEU A 511 17.83 13.06 8.29
N VAL A 512 18.26 12.12 7.45
CA VAL A 512 18.06 10.69 7.69
C VAL A 512 18.80 10.22 8.94
N GLN A 513 20.05 10.66 9.13
CA GLN A 513 20.85 10.32 10.30
C GLN A 513 20.31 10.99 11.57
N GLU A 514 19.81 12.22 11.47
CA GLU A 514 19.12 12.90 12.57
C GLU A 514 17.91 12.07 13.04
N VAL A 515 17.05 11.65 12.11
CA VAL A 515 15.88 10.83 12.46
C VAL A 515 16.25 9.43 12.96
N LYS A 516 17.28 8.80 12.40
CA LYS A 516 17.79 7.51 12.91
C LYS A 516 18.28 7.63 14.35
N LYS A 517 18.93 8.74 14.73
CA LYS A 517 19.34 8.99 16.12
C LYS A 517 18.12 9.09 17.04
N TYR A 518 17.05 9.77 16.62
CA TYR A 518 15.81 9.81 17.41
C TYR A 518 15.19 8.41 17.58
N LEU A 519 15.13 7.61 16.50
CA LEU A 519 14.61 6.24 16.57
C LEU A 519 15.44 5.31 17.49
N GLN A 520 16.74 5.57 17.62
CA GLN A 520 17.64 4.82 18.51
C GLN A 520 17.67 5.37 19.94
N SER A 521 17.15 6.58 20.15
CA SER A 521 17.10 7.23 21.45
C SER A 521 15.81 6.84 22.19
N ASN A 522 15.85 6.76 23.53
CA ASN A 522 14.65 6.65 24.35
C ASN A 522 13.85 7.97 24.46
N THR A 523 14.30 9.03 23.79
CA THR A 523 13.61 10.31 23.72
C THR A 523 12.63 10.30 22.54
N LEU A 524 11.36 10.61 22.81
CA LEU A 524 10.26 10.57 21.83
C LEU A 524 9.79 11.99 21.42
N PRO A 525 10.60 12.84 20.76
CA PRO A 525 10.19 14.19 20.38
C PRO A 525 9.27 14.23 19.15
N PHE A 526 8.51 13.16 18.87
CA PHE A 526 7.70 13.01 17.66
C PHE A 526 6.65 14.12 17.50
N GLU A 527 6.07 14.66 18.58
CA GLU A 527 5.10 15.77 18.46
C GLU A 527 5.73 17.07 17.95
N SER A 528 7.01 17.27 18.22
CA SER A 528 7.77 18.44 17.76
C SER A 528 8.33 18.28 16.35
N PHE A 529 8.11 17.13 15.69
CA PHE A 529 8.64 16.91 14.37
C PHE A 529 8.12 17.95 13.36
N SER A 530 9.06 18.54 12.63
CA SER A 530 8.78 19.34 11.44
C SER A 530 8.30 18.45 10.29
N LYS A 531 7.73 19.05 9.24
CA LYS A 531 7.35 18.32 8.01
C LYS A 531 8.54 17.59 7.37
N ALA A 532 9.74 18.16 7.43
CA ALA A 532 10.95 17.49 6.97
C ALA A 532 11.34 16.30 7.84
N GLN A 533 11.21 16.40 9.16
CA GLN A 533 11.49 15.28 10.06
C GLN A 533 10.47 14.14 9.86
N TRP A 534 9.19 14.45 9.63
CA TRP A 534 8.18 13.45 9.24
C TRP A 534 8.49 12.78 7.91
N SER A 535 8.82 13.58 6.90
CA SER A 535 9.16 13.07 5.57
C SER A 535 10.45 12.23 5.61
N ALA A 536 11.43 12.63 6.40
CA ALA A 536 12.65 11.86 6.66
C ALA A 536 12.37 10.55 7.40
N LEU A 537 11.47 10.56 8.40
CA LEU A 537 11.03 9.35 9.08
C LEU A 537 10.33 8.38 8.13
N ASN A 538 9.38 8.88 7.34
CA ASN A 538 8.69 8.09 6.34
C ASN A 538 9.69 7.51 5.32
N PHE A 539 10.63 8.31 4.83
CA PHE A 539 11.70 7.84 3.97
C PHE A 539 12.51 6.73 4.67
N VAL A 540 12.98 6.94 5.89
CA VAL A 540 13.75 5.94 6.64
C VAL A 540 12.99 4.63 6.80
N LEU A 541 11.70 4.69 7.17
CA LEU A 541 10.88 3.50 7.39
C LEU A 541 10.56 2.79 6.07
N LEU A 542 10.12 3.51 5.03
CA LEU A 542 9.81 2.92 3.71
C LEU A 542 11.05 2.35 3.01
N MET A 543 12.21 2.91 3.34
CA MET A 543 13.53 2.45 2.90
C MET A 543 14.16 1.46 3.89
N SER A 544 13.56 1.10 5.02
CA SER A 544 14.15 0.10 5.92
C SER A 544 13.95 -1.33 5.39
N ASP A 545 14.79 -2.28 5.81
CA ASP A 545 14.64 -3.71 5.50
C ASP A 545 13.58 -4.41 6.37
N GLU A 546 13.00 -3.70 7.35
CA GLU A 546 12.00 -4.26 8.24
C GLU A 546 10.70 -4.53 7.49
N LYS A 547 10.08 -5.68 7.77
CA LYS A 547 8.73 -5.97 7.29
C LYS A 547 7.77 -5.04 8.03
N LEU A 548 7.37 -3.95 7.38
CA LEU A 548 6.31 -3.05 7.82
C LEU A 548 4.91 -3.68 7.69
N ASP A 549 4.78 -5.00 7.80
CA ASP A 549 3.48 -5.68 7.68
C ASP A 549 2.50 -5.22 8.77
N VAL A 550 3.02 -4.81 9.94
CA VAL A 550 2.24 -4.32 11.08
C VAL A 550 2.73 -2.94 11.50
N PHE A 551 1.91 -1.93 11.26
CA PHE A 551 2.04 -0.62 11.86
C PHE A 551 1.38 -0.61 13.25
N ASP A 552 2.10 -0.14 14.25
CA ASP A 552 1.60 0.00 15.62
C ASP A 552 2.02 1.37 16.14
N LEU A 553 1.04 2.27 16.26
CA LEU A 553 1.30 3.66 16.64
C LEU A 553 1.92 3.76 18.04
N LYS A 554 1.63 2.80 18.92
CA LYS A 554 2.14 2.77 20.30
C LYS A 554 3.65 2.54 20.37
N LYS A 555 4.28 2.03 19.29
CA LYS A 555 5.75 1.90 19.20
C LYS A 555 6.46 3.25 19.01
N TYR A 556 5.72 4.26 18.55
CA TYR A 556 6.25 5.60 18.31
C TYR A 556 5.75 6.50 19.44
N LEU A 557 4.56 7.08 19.27
CA LEU A 557 3.90 7.91 20.26
C LEU A 557 2.40 7.91 19.97
N LYS A 558 1.58 7.78 21.02
CA LYS A 558 0.12 7.92 20.92
C LYS A 558 -0.23 9.39 20.69
N SER A 559 -0.41 9.77 19.44
CA SER A 559 -0.71 11.15 19.06
C SER A 559 -1.31 11.17 17.66
N GLU A 560 -2.43 11.88 17.49
CA GLU A 560 -3.10 12.05 16.18
C GLU A 560 -2.17 12.72 15.16
N LYS A 561 -1.35 13.69 15.60
CA LYS A 561 -0.36 14.33 14.73
C LYS A 561 0.67 13.34 14.20
N VAL A 562 1.14 12.44 15.07
CA VAL A 562 2.10 11.39 14.70
C VAL A 562 1.46 10.41 13.73
N PHE A 563 0.23 10.00 14.01
CA PHE A 563 -0.53 9.13 13.12
C PHE A 563 -0.68 9.71 11.71
N LEU A 564 -1.15 10.95 11.59
CA LEU A 564 -1.33 11.64 10.32
C LEU A 564 0.00 11.80 9.56
N GLY A 565 1.09 12.12 10.27
CA GLY A 565 2.43 12.19 9.71
C GLY A 565 2.95 10.85 9.17
N MET A 566 2.42 9.72 9.66
CA MET A 566 2.85 8.37 9.31
C MET A 566 1.89 7.63 8.36
N LEU A 567 0.87 8.30 7.81
CA LEU A 567 -0.04 7.72 6.82
C LEU A 567 0.66 7.01 5.65
N PRO A 568 1.81 7.50 5.11
CA PRO A 568 2.55 6.75 4.08
C PRO A 568 3.01 5.36 4.54
N VAL A 569 3.38 5.20 5.82
CA VAL A 569 3.76 3.91 6.41
C VAL A 569 2.52 3.03 6.62
N VAL A 570 1.41 3.61 7.08
CA VAL A 570 0.12 2.92 7.22
C VAL A 570 -0.35 2.35 5.88
N LYS A 571 -0.24 3.16 4.81
CA LYS A 571 -0.62 2.80 3.44
C LYS A 571 0.09 1.54 2.95
N VAL A 572 1.37 1.36 3.26
CA VAL A 572 2.13 0.17 2.85
C VAL A 572 1.98 -1.03 3.78
N SER A 573 1.43 -0.83 4.98
CA SER A 573 1.27 -1.87 6.00
C SER A 573 0.04 -2.74 5.73
N LYS A 574 0.07 -4.00 6.16
CA LYS A 574 -1.09 -4.90 6.07
C LYS A 574 -2.06 -4.74 7.23
N THR A 575 -1.51 -4.45 8.41
CA THR A 575 -2.25 -4.27 9.67
C THR A 575 -1.88 -2.94 10.28
N ALA A 576 -2.86 -2.16 10.72
CA ALA A 576 -2.66 -0.97 11.54
C ALA A 576 -3.33 -1.15 12.90
N ARG A 577 -2.53 -1.06 13.97
CA ARG A 577 -2.97 -1.11 15.37
C ARG A 577 -3.01 0.29 15.94
N LEU A 578 -4.21 0.81 16.10
CA LEU A 578 -4.49 2.20 16.48
C LEU A 578 -5.45 2.26 17.67
N SER A 579 -5.61 1.18 18.43
CA SER A 579 -6.50 1.18 19.58
C SER A 579 -5.97 2.04 20.73
N TRP A 580 -6.82 2.80 21.42
CA TRP A 580 -6.41 3.69 22.53
C TRP A 580 -5.27 4.65 22.14
N CYS A 581 -5.44 5.35 21.02
CA CYS A 581 -4.43 6.21 20.43
C CYS A 581 -4.84 7.69 20.35
N GLU A 582 -5.94 8.08 20.98
CA GLU A 582 -6.43 9.46 21.03
C GLU A 582 -6.73 10.01 19.62
N LEU A 583 -7.30 9.16 18.77
CA LEU A 583 -7.67 9.51 17.39
C LEU A 583 -9.09 10.09 17.31
N SER A 584 -9.31 11.00 16.36
CA SER A 584 -10.59 11.68 16.15
C SER A 584 -11.12 11.52 14.71
N GLU A 585 -12.11 12.34 14.35
CA GLU A 585 -12.61 12.45 12.97
C GLU A 585 -11.51 12.82 11.96
N GLU A 586 -10.56 13.69 12.32
CA GLU A 586 -9.48 14.11 11.41
C GLU A 586 -8.57 12.93 11.04
N SER A 587 -8.28 12.04 12.00
CA SER A 587 -7.60 10.76 11.73
C SER A 587 -8.38 9.89 10.72
N CYS A 588 -9.69 9.81 10.87
CA CYS A 588 -10.55 9.01 9.97
C CYS A 588 -10.59 9.60 8.56
N LYS A 589 -10.64 10.93 8.44
CA LYS A 589 -10.55 11.65 7.16
C LYS A 589 -9.21 11.41 6.47
N GLY A 590 -8.11 11.49 7.22
CA GLY A 590 -6.77 11.16 6.72
C GLY A 590 -6.65 9.72 6.21
N LEU A 591 -7.22 8.75 6.95
CA LEU A 591 -7.31 7.35 6.53
C LEU A 591 -8.11 7.17 5.25
N ASN A 592 -9.28 7.81 5.16
CA ASN A 592 -10.14 7.73 3.99
C ASN A 592 -9.38 8.20 2.73
N LEU A 593 -8.87 9.43 2.76
CA LEU A 593 -8.26 10.08 1.59
C LEU A 593 -6.94 9.41 1.18
N SER A 594 -6.06 9.12 2.15
CA SER A 594 -4.69 8.68 1.86
C SER A 594 -4.53 7.16 1.78
N VAL A 595 -5.42 6.39 2.42
CA VAL A 595 -5.25 4.94 2.59
C VAL A 595 -6.41 4.15 1.99
N LEU A 596 -7.66 4.36 2.41
CA LEU A 596 -8.78 3.51 2.00
C LEU A 596 -9.18 3.73 0.54
N CYS A 597 -9.10 4.98 0.05
CA CYS A 597 -9.37 5.31 -1.33
C CYS A 597 -8.20 5.06 -2.29
N SER A 598 -7.02 4.69 -1.77
CA SER A 598 -5.80 4.59 -2.58
C SER A 598 -5.59 3.18 -3.15
N ALA A 599 -5.44 3.08 -4.48
CA ALA A 599 -5.23 1.80 -5.17
C ALA A 599 -3.99 1.03 -4.68
N SER A 600 -3.02 1.76 -4.17
CA SER A 600 -1.73 1.26 -3.69
C SER A 600 -1.68 0.90 -2.22
N SER A 601 -2.75 1.14 -1.46
CA SER A 601 -2.82 0.72 -0.07
C SER A 601 -2.78 -0.81 0.03
N ASN A 602 -2.00 -1.35 0.98
CA ASN A 602 -1.95 -2.77 1.29
C ASN A 602 -2.71 -3.12 2.56
N LEU A 603 -3.42 -2.15 3.16
CA LEU A 603 -4.09 -2.30 4.43
C LEU A 603 -5.28 -3.25 4.31
N THR A 604 -5.25 -4.32 5.12
CA THR A 604 -6.30 -5.35 5.19
C THR A 604 -6.91 -5.48 6.57
N LYS A 605 -6.21 -5.03 7.62
CA LYS A 605 -6.72 -5.06 9.00
C LYS A 605 -6.50 -3.70 9.65
N LEU A 606 -7.58 -3.12 10.17
CA LEU A 606 -7.56 -1.83 10.84
C LEU A 606 -8.23 -1.96 12.20
N ASP A 607 -7.46 -1.73 13.26
CA ASP A 607 -7.96 -1.69 14.64
C ASP A 607 -7.94 -0.25 15.14
N LEU A 608 -9.13 0.34 15.26
CA LEU A 608 -9.38 1.70 15.73
C LEU A 608 -10.12 1.72 17.07
N SER A 609 -10.26 0.56 17.73
CA SER A 609 -11.05 0.44 18.95
C SER A 609 -10.62 1.41 20.07
N HIS A 610 -11.59 1.86 20.87
CA HIS A 610 -11.36 2.73 22.02
C HIS A 610 -10.66 4.05 21.66
N ASN A 611 -11.14 4.68 20.59
CA ASN A 611 -10.87 6.07 20.26
C ASN A 611 -12.21 6.79 20.12
N ASP A 612 -12.28 8.06 20.53
CA ASP A 612 -13.51 8.85 20.51
C ASP A 612 -13.81 9.36 19.08
N LEU A 613 -14.08 8.44 18.17
CA LEU A 613 -14.29 8.74 16.75
C LEU A 613 -15.63 9.40 16.47
N LEU A 614 -16.64 9.10 17.30
CA LEU A 614 -18.03 9.54 17.15
C LEU A 614 -18.64 9.13 15.79
N ASP A 615 -19.88 9.53 15.53
CA ASP A 615 -20.54 9.21 14.26
C ASP A 615 -19.86 9.87 13.05
N SER A 616 -19.25 11.05 13.24
CA SER A 616 -18.61 11.79 12.15
C SER A 616 -17.30 11.15 11.68
N GLY A 617 -16.49 10.60 12.59
CA GLY A 617 -15.32 9.79 12.22
C GLY A 617 -15.73 8.52 11.46
N VAL A 618 -16.81 7.86 11.90
CA VAL A 618 -17.34 6.67 11.21
C VAL A 618 -17.89 6.99 9.83
N GLU A 619 -18.50 8.16 9.63
CA GLU A 619 -18.94 8.63 8.30
C GLU A 619 -17.78 8.72 7.30
N GLN A 620 -16.62 9.25 7.73
CA GLN A 620 -15.41 9.32 6.89
C GLN A 620 -14.90 7.91 6.52
N LEU A 621 -14.91 6.98 7.47
CA LEU A 621 -14.50 5.59 7.22
C LEU A 621 -15.49 4.88 6.28
N ALA A 622 -16.79 5.11 6.46
CA ALA A 622 -17.84 4.56 5.61
C ALA A 622 -17.69 5.00 4.16
N GLU A 623 -17.33 6.26 3.91
CA GLU A 623 -17.04 6.74 2.55
C GLU A 623 -15.82 6.04 1.94
N GLY A 624 -14.76 5.82 2.73
CA GLY A 624 -13.59 5.05 2.30
C GLY A 624 -13.92 3.58 1.97
N LEU A 625 -14.82 2.95 2.72
CA LEU A 625 -15.28 1.57 2.48
C LEU A 625 -16.03 1.41 1.14
N LYS A 626 -16.74 2.45 0.68
CA LYS A 626 -17.41 2.47 -0.62
C LYS A 626 -16.43 2.47 -1.79
N SER A 627 -15.18 2.87 -1.57
CA SER A 627 -14.16 2.92 -2.62
C SER A 627 -13.84 1.52 -3.18
N VAL A 628 -13.72 1.43 -4.51
CA VAL A 628 -13.27 0.21 -5.19
C VAL A 628 -11.84 -0.19 -4.83
N HIS A 629 -11.08 0.73 -4.25
CA HIS A 629 -9.69 0.53 -3.86
C HIS A 629 -9.53 0.03 -2.43
N CYS A 630 -10.60 0.03 -1.62
CA CYS A 630 -10.53 -0.45 -0.24
C CYS A 630 -10.39 -1.98 -0.21
N LYS A 631 -9.32 -2.45 0.46
CA LYS A 631 -8.93 -3.87 0.62
C LYS A 631 -9.11 -4.38 2.05
N LEU A 632 -9.78 -3.61 2.91
CA LEU A 632 -10.00 -4.00 4.30
C LEU A 632 -10.81 -5.29 4.39
N LYS A 633 -10.28 -6.22 5.18
CA LYS A 633 -10.88 -7.52 5.53
C LYS A 633 -11.34 -7.56 6.98
N SER A 634 -10.75 -6.74 7.84
CA SER A 634 -11.09 -6.62 9.26
C SER A 634 -11.10 -5.16 9.67
N LEU A 635 -12.18 -4.73 10.30
CA LEU A 635 -12.32 -3.39 10.88
C LEU A 635 -12.82 -3.54 12.32
N ASN A 636 -12.07 -3.00 13.28
CA ASN A 636 -12.47 -2.96 14.68
C ASN A 636 -12.73 -1.50 15.11
N LEU A 637 -13.97 -1.23 15.50
CA LEU A 637 -14.48 0.06 15.99
C LEU A 637 -15.07 -0.08 17.39
N ALA A 638 -14.66 -1.10 18.16
CA ALA A 638 -15.22 -1.34 19.47
C ALA A 638 -14.96 -0.15 20.42
N GLY A 639 -15.97 0.29 21.16
CA GLY A 639 -15.83 1.37 22.15
C GLY A 639 -15.47 2.74 21.56
N CYS A 640 -15.98 3.08 20.38
CA CYS A 640 -15.67 4.32 19.67
C CYS A 640 -16.71 5.45 19.85
N GLN A 641 -17.64 5.28 20.79
CA GLN A 641 -18.78 6.18 21.04
C GLN A 641 -19.68 6.37 19.81
N VAL A 642 -19.85 5.31 19.01
CA VAL A 642 -20.68 5.31 17.80
C VAL A 642 -22.15 5.10 18.19
N THR A 643 -23.05 5.90 17.62
CA THR A 643 -24.50 5.78 17.83
C THR A 643 -25.17 5.04 16.66
N GLU A 644 -26.50 4.92 16.71
CA GLU A 644 -27.31 4.33 15.64
C GLU A 644 -27.04 5.03 14.30
N LYS A 645 -26.85 6.35 14.31
CA LYS A 645 -26.52 7.12 13.11
C LYS A 645 -25.20 6.68 12.47
N GLY A 646 -24.14 6.54 13.27
CA GLY A 646 -22.83 6.08 12.78
C GLY A 646 -22.87 4.65 12.25
N CYS A 647 -23.62 3.77 12.90
CA CYS A 647 -23.83 2.40 12.44
C CYS A 647 -24.59 2.35 11.10
N GLY A 648 -25.56 3.26 10.90
CA GLY A 648 -26.26 3.41 9.63
C GLY A 648 -25.38 3.83 8.45
N TYR A 649 -24.31 4.60 8.71
CA TYR A 649 -23.31 4.90 7.67
C TYR A 649 -22.55 3.66 7.22
N ILE A 650 -22.14 2.80 8.17
CA ILE A 650 -21.44 1.54 7.87
C ILE A 650 -22.37 0.58 7.13
N ALA A 651 -23.61 0.39 7.60
CA ALA A 651 -24.60 -0.47 6.95
C ALA A 651 -24.82 -0.04 5.48
N SER A 652 -24.99 1.26 5.25
CA SER A 652 -25.17 1.82 3.90
C SER A 652 -23.93 1.64 3.01
N ALA A 653 -22.72 1.72 3.57
CA ALA A 653 -21.49 1.46 2.81
C ALA A 653 -21.35 -0.01 2.40
N LEU A 654 -21.70 -0.94 3.29
CA LEU A 654 -21.68 -2.38 3.02
C LEU A 654 -22.73 -2.78 1.96
N GLU A 655 -23.94 -2.22 2.04
CA GLU A 655 -24.99 -2.42 1.05
C GLU A 655 -24.61 -1.85 -0.32
N PHE A 656 -24.01 -0.66 -0.35
CA PHE A 656 -23.55 -0.03 -1.58
C PHE A 656 -22.50 -0.89 -2.30
N ARG A 657 -21.58 -1.51 -1.54
CA ARG A 657 -20.51 -2.35 -2.09
C ARG A 657 -20.60 -3.77 -1.52
N LYS A 658 -21.60 -4.53 -1.96
CA LYS A 658 -21.81 -5.93 -1.53
C LYS A 658 -20.57 -6.84 -1.68
N ALA A 659 -19.73 -6.55 -2.68
CA ALA A 659 -18.50 -7.28 -2.97
C ALA A 659 -17.27 -6.82 -2.16
N ALA A 660 -17.42 -5.87 -1.22
CA ALA A 660 -16.34 -5.39 -0.37
C ALA A 660 -15.67 -6.55 0.37
N ASP A 661 -14.34 -6.56 0.48
CA ASP A 661 -13.60 -7.69 1.06
C ASP A 661 -13.70 -7.79 2.59
N LEU A 662 -14.52 -6.95 3.23
CA LEU A 662 -14.67 -6.91 4.68
C LEU A 662 -15.32 -8.21 5.16
N LYS A 663 -14.57 -8.99 5.94
CA LYS A 663 -14.98 -10.28 6.51
C LYS A 663 -15.35 -10.17 7.99
N MET A 664 -14.72 -9.24 8.71
CA MET A 664 -14.89 -9.05 10.15
C MET A 664 -15.14 -7.58 10.46
N LEU A 665 -16.20 -7.31 11.21
CA LEU A 665 -16.54 -6.00 11.74
C LEU A 665 -16.82 -6.13 13.23
N ASP A 666 -16.12 -5.36 14.05
CA ASP A 666 -16.38 -5.26 15.49
C ASP A 666 -16.94 -3.87 15.81
N LEU A 667 -18.16 -3.85 16.33
CA LEU A 667 -18.88 -2.67 16.81
C LEU A 667 -19.23 -2.80 18.31
N SER A 668 -18.62 -3.74 19.03
CA SER A 668 -18.88 -3.97 20.46
C SER A 668 -18.67 -2.71 21.29
N TYR A 669 -19.40 -2.56 22.39
CA TYR A 669 -19.29 -1.39 23.28
C TYR A 669 -19.65 -0.05 22.61
N ASN A 670 -20.49 -0.08 21.56
CA ASN A 670 -21.13 1.11 20.97
C ASN A 670 -22.66 1.07 21.16
N HIS A 671 -23.37 2.05 20.60
CA HIS A 671 -24.82 2.20 20.67
C HIS A 671 -25.47 2.09 19.28
N PRO A 672 -25.41 0.93 18.59
CA PRO A 672 -25.93 0.75 17.24
C PRO A 672 -27.44 0.93 17.09
N GLY A 673 -28.23 0.90 18.18
CA GLY A 673 -29.69 0.96 18.12
C GLY A 673 -30.32 -0.31 17.52
N ASP A 674 -31.59 -0.56 17.80
CA ASP A 674 -32.25 -1.80 17.37
C ASP A 674 -32.44 -1.86 15.85
N ILE A 675 -32.66 -0.71 15.21
CA ILE A 675 -32.94 -0.62 13.78
C ILE A 675 -31.70 -0.99 12.98
N GLU A 676 -30.58 -0.31 13.25
CA GLU A 676 -29.33 -0.55 12.50
C GLU A 676 -28.63 -1.84 12.95
N SER A 677 -28.82 -2.31 14.20
CA SER A 677 -28.36 -3.65 14.60
C SER A 677 -29.02 -4.74 13.75
N LYS A 678 -30.34 -4.66 13.58
CA LYS A 678 -31.08 -5.59 12.73
C LYS A 678 -30.63 -5.51 11.28
N ARG A 679 -30.44 -4.29 10.75
CA ARG A 679 -29.96 -4.10 9.38
C ARG A 679 -28.56 -4.68 9.16
N LEU A 680 -27.64 -4.50 10.11
CA LEU A 680 -26.29 -5.09 10.05
C LEU A 680 -26.32 -6.62 10.18
N GLN A 681 -27.25 -7.16 10.98
CA GLN A 681 -27.48 -8.60 11.05
C GLN A 681 -28.00 -9.14 9.71
N ASP A 682 -29.01 -8.51 9.12
CA ASP A 682 -29.56 -8.88 7.80
C ASP A 682 -28.46 -8.85 6.72
N ILE A 683 -27.55 -7.86 6.76
CA ILE A 683 -26.37 -7.79 5.88
C ILE A 683 -25.42 -8.98 6.10
N THR A 684 -25.22 -9.41 7.35
CA THR A 684 -24.33 -10.54 7.67
C THR A 684 -24.94 -11.89 7.26
N GLU A 685 -26.27 -11.98 7.22
CA GLU A 685 -27.02 -13.15 6.79
C GLU A 685 -27.19 -13.24 5.26
N ASP A 686 -27.01 -12.14 4.51
CA ASP A 686 -27.08 -12.11 3.03
C ASP A 686 -25.92 -12.95 2.41
N PRO A 687 -26.22 -14.04 1.68
CA PRO A 687 -25.20 -14.89 1.05
C PRO A 687 -24.32 -14.18 0.01
N GLN A 688 -24.76 -13.02 -0.49
CA GLN A 688 -23.99 -12.20 -1.43
C GLN A 688 -22.94 -11.32 -0.74
N MET A 689 -23.01 -11.17 0.58
CA MET A 689 -22.07 -10.39 1.37
C MET A 689 -20.86 -11.23 1.79
N LYS A 690 -19.68 -10.60 1.86
CA LYS A 690 -18.44 -11.25 2.35
C LYS A 690 -18.26 -11.15 3.86
N LEU A 691 -19.07 -10.34 4.54
CA LEU A 691 -19.02 -10.16 5.99
C LEU A 691 -19.46 -11.46 6.67
N LYS A 692 -18.55 -12.10 7.42
CA LYS A 692 -18.80 -13.39 8.09
C LYS A 692 -18.96 -13.25 9.59
N THR A 693 -18.34 -12.23 10.15
CA THR A 693 -18.26 -12.05 11.59
C THR A 693 -18.60 -10.60 11.91
N LEU A 694 -19.73 -10.42 12.58
CA LEU A 694 -20.14 -9.18 13.19
C LEU A 694 -20.11 -9.38 14.70
N TRP A 695 -19.26 -8.64 15.39
CA TRP A 695 -19.37 -8.50 16.84
C TRP A 695 -20.17 -7.25 17.13
N TYR A 696 -21.35 -7.47 17.70
CA TYR A 696 -22.19 -6.41 18.24
C TYR A 696 -22.59 -6.85 19.65
N VAL A 697 -21.98 -6.22 20.65
CA VAL A 697 -22.41 -6.34 22.04
C VAL A 697 -22.71 -4.92 22.49
N THR A 698 -23.99 -4.59 22.61
CA THR A 698 -24.40 -3.31 23.20
C THR A 698 -24.09 -3.33 24.69
N ILE A 699 -23.78 -2.18 25.29
CA ILE A 699 -23.59 -2.12 26.75
C ILE A 699 -24.84 -2.69 27.47
N THR A 700 -26.04 -2.55 26.90
CA THR A 700 -27.29 -3.12 27.41
C THR A 700 -27.41 -4.64 27.26
N THR A 701 -26.93 -5.27 26.17
CA THR A 701 -26.92 -6.76 26.04
C THR A 701 -25.77 -7.40 26.82
N CYS A 702 -24.73 -6.62 27.14
CA CYS A 702 -23.66 -6.97 28.06
C CYS A 702 -24.19 -7.10 29.50
N VAL A 703 -25.10 -6.20 29.90
CA VAL A 703 -25.65 -6.13 31.27
C VAL A 703 -26.36 -7.43 31.67
N ASP A 704 -27.19 -8.01 30.80
CA ASP A 704 -27.95 -9.24 31.09
C ASP A 704 -27.09 -10.51 31.07
N SER A 705 -26.00 -10.52 30.30
CA SER A 705 -25.13 -11.69 30.14
C SER A 705 -23.98 -11.77 31.15
N TYR A 706 -23.68 -10.65 31.82
CA TYR A 706 -22.63 -10.52 32.82
C TYR A 706 -23.14 -10.01 34.17
N GLU A 707 -24.45 -10.11 34.42
CA GLU A 707 -25.07 -9.77 35.70
C GLU A 707 -24.40 -10.53 36.84
N VAL A 708 -24.01 -9.80 37.88
CA VAL A 708 -23.49 -10.39 39.11
C VAL A 708 -24.43 -10.10 40.25
N TYR A 709 -25.01 -11.18 40.80
CA TYR A 709 -25.78 -11.11 42.03
C TYR A 709 -24.87 -10.89 43.25
N LEU A 710 -25.01 -9.73 43.89
CA LEU A 710 -24.22 -9.32 45.05
C LEU A 710 -25.08 -9.21 46.32
N THR A 711 -24.50 -9.55 47.47
CA THR A 711 -25.06 -9.27 48.80
C THR A 711 -24.04 -8.57 49.67
N PHE A 712 -24.49 -7.78 50.65
CA PHE A 712 -23.61 -7.15 51.62
C PHE A 712 -23.01 -8.19 52.58
N ASP A 713 -21.68 -8.20 52.72
CA ASP A 713 -20.99 -9.01 53.72
C ASP A 713 -21.07 -8.31 55.09
N GLU A 714 -22.06 -8.72 55.91
CA GLU A 714 -22.29 -8.15 57.24
C GLU A 714 -21.07 -8.28 58.18
N LYS A 715 -20.15 -9.22 57.94
CA LYS A 715 -18.93 -9.36 58.76
C LYS A 715 -17.94 -8.23 58.48
N THR A 716 -17.99 -7.65 57.28
CA THR A 716 -17.15 -6.51 56.89
C THR A 716 -17.76 -5.16 57.30
N ALA A 717 -19.03 -5.15 57.67
CA ALA A 717 -19.79 -3.96 57.96
C ALA A 717 -19.34 -3.23 59.23
N HIS A 718 -19.41 -1.89 59.18
CA HIS A 718 -19.30 -1.09 60.38
C HIS A 718 -20.56 -1.23 61.26
N ARG A 719 -20.40 -1.22 62.60
CA ARG A 719 -21.49 -1.29 63.62
C ARG A 719 -22.60 -0.23 63.52
N LYS A 720 -22.47 0.73 62.59
CA LYS A 720 -23.45 1.80 62.32
C LYS A 720 -24.39 1.44 61.17
N PHE A 721 -24.26 0.25 60.61
CA PHE A 721 -25.10 -0.23 59.52
C PHE A 721 -26.18 -1.15 60.05
N ALA A 722 -27.40 -0.89 59.57
CA ALA A 722 -28.50 -1.83 59.66
C ALA A 722 -28.75 -2.39 58.26
N PHE A 723 -28.88 -3.71 58.20
CA PHE A 723 -29.13 -4.46 56.98
C PHE A 723 -30.61 -4.82 56.87
N GLU A 724 -31.10 -4.87 55.65
CA GLU A 724 -32.45 -5.29 55.30
C GLU A 724 -32.33 -6.26 54.12
N ASN A 725 -32.72 -7.51 54.35
CA ASN A 725 -32.68 -8.62 53.39
C ASN A 725 -31.32 -8.87 52.71
N GLY A 726 -30.20 -8.48 53.34
CA GLY A 726 -28.84 -8.67 52.79
C GLY A 726 -28.51 -7.83 51.54
N ARG A 727 -29.47 -7.09 50.98
CA ARG A 727 -29.34 -6.30 49.74
C ARG A 727 -29.57 -4.82 49.92
N LYS A 728 -29.94 -4.39 51.13
CA LYS A 728 -30.07 -2.98 51.48
C LYS A 728 -29.36 -2.68 52.78
N VAL A 729 -28.63 -1.59 52.80
CA VAL A 729 -27.88 -1.11 53.98
C VAL A 729 -28.19 0.36 54.23
N LYS A 730 -28.41 0.71 55.50
CA LYS A 730 -28.66 2.10 55.93
C LYS A 730 -27.90 2.46 57.18
N THR A 731 -27.51 3.72 57.31
CA THR A 731 -26.87 4.23 58.53
C THR A 731 -27.90 4.37 59.65
N ILE A 732 -27.61 3.82 60.84
CA ILE A 732 -28.40 4.04 62.05
C ILE A 732 -27.75 5.08 62.97
N ASP A 733 -28.59 5.89 63.61
CA ASP A 733 -28.14 6.86 64.60
C ASP A 733 -27.99 6.18 65.97
N LEU A 734 -26.74 5.93 66.37
CA LEU A 734 -26.42 5.31 67.67
C LEU A 734 -26.61 6.27 68.87
N SER A 735 -27.01 7.53 68.66
CA SER A 735 -27.22 8.50 69.73
C SER A 735 -28.42 8.19 70.65
N LYS A 736 -29.30 7.25 70.29
CA LYS A 736 -30.48 6.87 71.11
C LYS A 736 -30.30 5.62 71.99
N LYS A 737 -29.12 4.97 72.02
CA LYS A 737 -28.89 3.71 72.77
C LYS A 737 -27.89 3.80 73.93
N ALA A 738 -27.55 5.00 74.40
CA ALA A 738 -26.68 5.20 75.57
C ALA A 738 -27.41 5.99 76.67
N ALA A 739 -28.31 5.32 77.39
CA ALA A 739 -28.63 5.71 78.75
C ALA A 739 -27.87 4.76 79.69
N ARG A 740 -27.02 5.36 80.54
CA ARG A 740 -26.12 4.78 81.57
C ARG A 740 -24.70 4.44 81.10
N GLY A 741 -23.74 5.21 81.64
CA GLY A 741 -22.32 4.85 81.68
C GLY A 741 -21.40 5.98 81.24
N THR A 742 -20.80 6.64 82.21
CA THR A 742 -19.82 7.73 82.11
C THR A 742 -18.59 7.40 81.25
N ALA A 743 -18.34 8.20 80.22
CA ALA A 743 -17.01 8.59 79.76
C ALA A 743 -17.15 9.76 78.77
N SER A 744 -16.43 10.86 79.02
CA SER A 744 -16.31 11.99 78.09
C SER A 744 -15.67 11.51 76.79
N VAL A 745 -16.46 11.39 75.73
CA VAL A 745 -15.95 11.17 74.37
C VAL A 745 -16.33 12.38 73.54
N ASN A 746 -15.31 13.09 73.06
CA ASN A 746 -15.41 14.17 72.08
C ASN A 746 -16.44 13.83 71.01
N LYS A 747 -17.50 14.65 70.94
CA LYS A 747 -18.41 14.72 69.81
C LYS A 747 -17.66 15.34 68.62
N ASP A 748 -17.98 14.84 67.43
CA ASP A 748 -17.77 15.47 66.11
C ASP A 748 -16.46 15.22 65.34
N MET A 749 -16.15 13.94 65.09
CA MET A 749 -15.50 13.54 63.83
C MET A 749 -16.25 12.36 63.20
N VAL A 750 -17.22 12.65 62.32
CA VAL A 750 -17.99 11.63 61.59
C VAL A 750 -17.11 10.99 60.50
N ARG A 751 -16.43 9.90 60.86
CA ARG A 751 -15.68 9.05 59.93
C ARG A 751 -16.63 8.36 58.94
N TRP A 752 -16.23 8.29 57.67
CA TRP A 752 -16.89 7.45 56.68
C TRP A 752 -16.88 5.99 57.13
N THR A 753 -18.02 5.32 57.00
CA THR A 753 -18.19 3.91 57.39
C THR A 753 -18.24 3.04 56.14
N GLN A 754 -17.71 1.80 56.21
CA GLN A 754 -17.54 0.96 55.04
C GLN A 754 -18.15 -0.44 55.19
N VAL A 755 -18.53 -1.04 54.06
CA VAL A 755 -19.02 -2.43 53.92
C VAL A 755 -18.62 -2.96 52.56
N PHE A 756 -18.24 -4.23 52.47
CA PHE A 756 -17.96 -4.92 51.21
C PHE A 756 -19.14 -5.78 50.79
N CYS A 757 -19.18 -6.14 49.52
CA CYS A 757 -20.10 -7.11 48.97
C CYS A 757 -19.39 -8.41 48.65
N GLU A 758 -20.16 -9.49 48.65
CA GLU A 758 -19.73 -10.81 48.21
C GLU A 758 -20.78 -11.44 47.30
N ARG A 759 -20.34 -12.43 46.51
CA ARG A 759 -21.23 -13.30 45.77
C ARG A 759 -21.69 -14.42 46.72
N PRO A 760 -23.00 -14.61 46.97
CA PRO A 760 -23.49 -15.64 47.88
C PRO A 760 -23.01 -17.04 47.54
N GLU A 761 -22.89 -17.35 46.25
CA GLU A 761 -22.47 -18.65 45.73
C GLU A 761 -20.95 -18.85 45.81
N MET A 762 -20.16 -17.77 45.88
CA MET A 762 -18.70 -17.78 45.88
C MET A 762 -18.15 -16.79 46.92
N PRO A 763 -18.37 -17.05 48.21
CA PRO A 763 -17.96 -16.15 49.29
C PRO A 763 -16.44 -16.01 49.35
N ASN A 764 -15.95 -14.80 49.63
CA ASN A 764 -14.52 -14.42 49.64
C ASN A 764 -13.76 -14.55 48.29
N GLN A 765 -14.43 -14.79 47.16
CA GLN A 765 -13.81 -14.68 45.83
C GLN A 765 -14.17 -13.35 45.18
N GLY A 766 -13.15 -12.51 44.94
CA GLY A 766 -13.31 -11.25 44.22
C GLY A 766 -13.78 -11.44 42.78
N LEU A 767 -14.24 -10.36 42.18
CA LEU A 767 -14.66 -10.31 40.79
C LEU A 767 -13.44 -10.38 39.85
N THR A 768 -13.59 -11.22 38.83
CA THR A 768 -12.66 -11.44 37.71
C THR A 768 -13.47 -11.69 36.46
N GLY A 769 -12.96 -11.34 35.28
CA GLY A 769 -13.71 -11.35 34.02
C GLY A 769 -14.63 -10.14 33.84
N LEU A 770 -15.69 -10.32 33.05
CA LEU A 770 -16.73 -9.31 32.80
C LEU A 770 -17.81 -9.39 33.89
N CYS A 771 -18.13 -8.26 34.53
CA CYS A 771 -19.12 -8.20 35.60
C CYS A 771 -19.93 -6.90 35.51
N TYR A 772 -21.23 -6.98 35.74
CA TYR A 772 -22.12 -5.83 35.83
C TYR A 772 -23.09 -5.94 37.02
N TRP A 773 -23.35 -4.82 37.70
CA TRP A 773 -24.40 -4.73 38.72
C TRP A 773 -24.89 -3.29 38.89
N GLU A 774 -26.10 -3.16 39.45
CA GLU A 774 -26.74 -1.87 39.68
C GLU A 774 -27.07 -1.61 41.15
N MET A 775 -27.16 -0.34 41.51
CA MET A 775 -27.51 0.08 42.86
C MET A 775 -28.22 1.43 42.88
N GLU A 776 -29.12 1.58 43.85
CA GLU A 776 -29.69 2.85 44.24
C GLU A 776 -28.98 3.40 45.47
N TRP A 777 -28.78 4.71 45.50
CA TRP A 777 -28.10 5.38 46.61
C TRP A 777 -28.83 6.66 47.04
N THR A 778 -28.73 6.98 48.34
CA THR A 778 -29.21 8.25 48.91
C THR A 778 -28.20 8.79 49.92
N GLY A 779 -28.07 10.12 50.00
CA GLY A 779 -27.16 10.80 50.92
C GLY A 779 -25.77 11.06 50.34
N GLN A 780 -24.71 10.69 51.06
CA GLN A 780 -23.33 10.77 50.56
C GLN A 780 -22.68 9.39 50.59
N VAL A 781 -22.46 8.83 49.40
CA VAL A 781 -22.03 7.44 49.19
C VAL A 781 -20.84 7.43 48.23
N ALA A 782 -19.83 6.62 48.52
CA ALA A 782 -18.77 6.26 47.59
C ALA A 782 -18.87 4.79 47.24
N ILE A 783 -18.90 4.51 45.94
CA ILE A 783 -18.97 3.18 45.33
C ILE A 783 -17.55 2.81 44.92
N ALA A 784 -17.03 1.65 45.33
CA ALA A 784 -15.62 1.31 45.11
C ALA A 784 -15.39 -0.17 44.78
N LEU A 785 -14.30 -0.45 44.07
CA LEU A 785 -13.69 -1.78 43.94
C LEU A 785 -12.27 -1.76 44.51
N ALA A 786 -11.82 -2.83 45.17
CA ALA A 786 -10.46 -2.91 45.76
C ALA A 786 -9.83 -4.33 45.70
N TYR A 787 -8.49 -4.42 45.67
CA TYR A 787 -7.75 -5.69 45.53
C TYR A 787 -7.81 -6.66 46.72
N GLU A 788 -8.11 -6.16 47.91
CA GLU A 788 -8.20 -6.95 49.16
C GLU A 788 -9.25 -6.28 50.04
N LYS A 789 -9.86 -7.01 51.00
CA LYS A 789 -10.75 -6.41 52.02
C LYS A 789 -9.94 -5.41 52.83
N VAL A 790 -9.86 -4.15 52.38
CA VAL A 790 -8.96 -3.14 52.92
C VAL A 790 -9.20 -3.00 54.43
N GLY A 791 -8.11 -3.09 55.20
CA GLY A 791 -8.12 -3.09 56.67
C GLY A 791 -8.75 -1.82 57.26
N ARG A 792 -9.23 -1.92 58.51
CA ARG A 792 -9.95 -0.85 59.23
C ARG A 792 -9.06 0.30 59.72
N ASP A 793 -7.98 0.63 59.01
CA ASP A 793 -7.04 1.64 59.47
C ASP A 793 -7.57 3.07 59.27
N MET A 794 -7.49 3.82 60.37
CA MET A 794 -8.22 5.04 60.65
C MET A 794 -7.64 6.28 59.93
N SER A 795 -7.61 6.29 58.60
CA SER A 795 -7.43 7.56 57.86
C SER A 795 -8.74 8.36 57.82
N HIS A 796 -8.65 9.70 57.74
CA HIS A 796 -9.80 10.61 57.81
C HIS A 796 -10.87 10.40 56.72
N PHE A 797 -10.57 9.66 55.66
CA PHE A 797 -11.44 9.46 54.50
C PHE A 797 -12.01 8.04 54.34
N GLY A 798 -11.64 7.08 55.19
CA GLY A 798 -12.06 5.68 55.01
C GLY A 798 -11.30 5.00 53.86
N SER A 799 -10.92 3.76 54.08
CA SER A 799 -9.93 3.05 53.27
C SER A 799 -10.33 2.82 51.79
N LEU A 800 -11.63 2.84 51.51
CA LEU A 800 -12.20 2.62 50.17
C LEU A 800 -12.36 3.89 49.30
N ILE A 801 -12.27 5.09 49.88
CA ILE A 801 -12.52 6.35 49.14
C ILE A 801 -11.25 6.90 48.49
N CYS A 802 -10.10 6.61 49.09
CA CYS A 802 -8.83 7.19 48.69
C CYS A 802 -7.70 6.23 49.08
N SER A 803 -7.38 5.30 48.17
CA SER A 803 -6.24 4.41 48.32
C SER A 803 -5.65 4.06 46.96
N LYS A 804 -4.38 3.63 46.95
CA LYS A 804 -3.71 3.10 45.74
C LYS A 804 -4.20 1.71 45.32
N ILE A 805 -5.07 1.10 46.12
CA ILE A 805 -5.58 -0.26 45.90
C ILE A 805 -7.10 -0.27 45.74
N SER A 806 -7.72 0.91 45.55
CA SER A 806 -9.16 1.08 45.37
C SER A 806 -9.46 2.10 44.28
N TRP A 807 -10.51 1.85 43.50
CA TRP A 807 -11.07 2.78 42.51
C TRP A 807 -12.47 3.12 42.96
N SER A 808 -12.77 4.42 43.13
CA SER A 808 -14.04 4.83 43.73
C SER A 808 -14.71 6.00 43.02
N LEU A 809 -16.05 5.95 42.94
CA LEU A 809 -16.90 7.04 42.53
C LEU A 809 -17.67 7.57 43.74
N SER A 810 -17.33 8.77 44.19
CA SER A 810 -18.08 9.48 45.24
C SER A 810 -19.28 10.20 44.64
N CYS A 811 -20.46 9.83 45.11
CA CYS A 811 -21.75 10.35 44.68
C CYS A 811 -22.30 11.33 45.72
N SER A 812 -22.71 12.51 45.26
CA SER A 812 -23.35 13.55 46.06
C SER A 812 -24.53 14.17 45.31
N HIS A 813 -25.41 14.91 45.99
CA HIS A 813 -26.52 15.61 45.33
C HIS A 813 -26.10 16.71 44.33
N LYS A 814 -24.80 17.04 44.23
CA LYS A 814 -24.31 18.13 43.37
C LYS A 814 -23.44 17.66 42.21
N ASN A 815 -22.64 16.60 42.41
CA ASN A 815 -21.68 16.11 41.44
C ASN A 815 -21.20 14.70 41.78
N TYR A 816 -20.47 14.11 40.83
CA TYR A 816 -19.65 12.93 41.07
C TYR A 816 -18.18 13.31 41.24
N THR A 817 -17.44 12.50 41.99
CA THR A 817 -15.98 12.60 42.09
C THR A 817 -15.35 11.22 41.97
N ALA A 818 -14.65 10.97 40.87
CA ALA A 818 -13.86 9.76 40.68
C ALA A 818 -12.51 9.90 41.38
N ARG A 819 -12.11 8.89 42.16
CA ARG A 819 -10.86 8.87 42.94
C ARG A 819 -10.12 7.54 42.82
N HIS A 820 -8.82 7.62 42.60
CA HIS A 820 -7.88 6.49 42.68
C HIS A 820 -6.49 7.02 43.10
N GLY A 821 -5.87 6.40 44.12
CA GLY A 821 -4.59 6.87 44.66
C GLY A 821 -4.66 8.32 45.14
N ASN A 822 -3.82 9.19 44.57
CA ASN A 822 -3.82 10.64 44.84
C ASN A 822 -4.60 11.43 43.76
N THR A 823 -5.19 10.76 42.78
CA THR A 823 -5.89 11.37 41.65
C THR A 823 -7.37 11.52 42.01
N SER A 824 -7.93 12.71 41.74
CA SER A 824 -9.34 13.03 41.96
C SER A 824 -9.86 13.85 40.79
N VAL A 825 -10.93 13.40 40.15
CA VAL A 825 -11.59 14.09 39.02
C VAL A 825 -13.03 14.37 39.42
N THR A 826 -13.42 15.65 39.42
CA THR A 826 -14.81 16.06 39.65
C THR A 826 -15.54 16.05 38.30
N ILE A 827 -16.72 15.46 38.26
CA ILE A 827 -17.53 15.30 37.05
C ILE A 827 -18.81 16.12 37.24
N GLU A 828 -18.99 17.12 36.39
CA GLU A 828 -20.10 18.08 36.41
C GLU A 828 -21.31 17.53 35.64
N THR A 829 -21.82 16.38 36.07
CA THR A 829 -23.03 15.74 35.51
C THR A 829 -24.11 15.68 36.58
N GLU A 830 -25.39 15.85 36.18
CA GLU A 830 -26.52 15.73 37.11
C GLU A 830 -26.56 14.34 37.75
N PRO A 831 -26.54 14.24 39.10
CA PRO A 831 -26.49 12.96 39.77
C PRO A 831 -27.79 12.14 39.61
N CYS A 832 -27.68 10.97 38.99
CA CYS A 832 -28.72 9.96 38.91
C CYS A 832 -28.81 9.13 40.21
N PRO A 833 -30.04 8.86 40.73
CA PRO A 833 -30.24 8.01 41.91
C PRO A 833 -29.81 6.54 41.74
N ARG A 834 -29.79 6.04 40.52
CA ARG A 834 -29.43 4.65 40.16
C ARG A 834 -28.13 4.65 39.36
N ILE A 835 -27.18 3.82 39.80
CA ILE A 835 -25.84 3.73 39.21
C ILE A 835 -25.57 2.29 38.80
N GLY A 836 -25.06 2.12 37.59
CA GLY A 836 -24.57 0.86 37.05
C GLY A 836 -23.05 0.83 37.09
N VAL A 837 -22.47 -0.30 37.45
CA VAL A 837 -21.03 -0.51 37.47
C VAL A 837 -20.68 -1.68 36.57
N PHE A 838 -19.78 -1.42 35.62
CA PHE A 838 -19.25 -2.40 34.68
C PHE A 838 -17.76 -2.60 34.94
N LEU A 839 -17.35 -3.85 35.10
CA LEU A 839 -15.96 -4.27 35.24
C LEU A 839 -15.60 -5.18 34.07
N ASP A 840 -14.57 -4.80 33.31
CA ASP A 840 -13.83 -5.69 32.43
C ASP A 840 -12.44 -5.90 33.02
N TYR A 841 -12.31 -6.98 33.78
CA TYR A 841 -11.09 -7.28 34.50
C TYR A 841 -9.91 -7.51 33.55
N ASP A 842 -10.13 -8.22 32.44
CA ASP A 842 -9.08 -8.68 31.55
C ASP A 842 -8.50 -7.53 30.73
N ASN A 843 -9.33 -6.56 30.35
CA ASN A 843 -8.91 -5.34 29.67
C ASN A 843 -8.57 -4.18 30.63
N GLY A 844 -8.76 -4.35 31.94
CA GLY A 844 -8.41 -3.34 32.95
C GLY A 844 -9.36 -2.15 33.01
N LEU A 845 -10.65 -2.34 32.69
CA LEU A 845 -11.65 -1.27 32.66
C LEU A 845 -12.61 -1.38 33.84
N LEU A 846 -12.86 -0.25 34.50
CA LEU A 846 -13.93 -0.10 35.49
C LEU A 846 -14.73 1.16 35.16
N SER A 847 -15.95 0.98 34.67
CA SER A 847 -16.82 2.05 34.19
C SER A 847 -18.05 2.21 35.08
N PHE A 848 -18.45 3.46 35.27
CA PHE A 848 -19.65 3.85 36.01
C PHE A 848 -20.65 4.53 35.07
N TYR A 849 -21.92 4.21 35.23
CA TYR A 849 -23.01 4.72 34.40
C TYR A 849 -24.18 5.21 35.26
N SER A 850 -24.82 6.29 34.82
CA SER A 850 -26.14 6.69 35.27
C SER A 850 -27.18 5.80 34.60
N VAL A 851 -28.09 5.23 35.38
CA VAL A 851 -29.11 4.31 34.87
C VAL A 851 -30.46 4.99 34.89
N THR A 852 -31.04 5.15 33.70
CA THR A 852 -32.43 5.60 33.50
C THR A 852 -33.18 4.56 32.67
N PRO A 853 -34.52 4.48 32.76
CA PRO A 853 -35.28 3.49 31.99
C PRO A 853 -34.92 3.52 30.49
N GLY A 854 -34.36 2.42 29.98
CA GLY A 854 -33.95 2.27 28.58
C GLY A 854 -32.65 2.97 28.17
N GLN A 855 -31.89 3.56 29.09
CA GLN A 855 -30.67 4.31 28.75
C GLN A 855 -29.60 4.24 29.85
N LEU A 856 -28.37 3.90 29.43
CA LEU A 856 -27.15 3.99 30.24
C LEU A 856 -26.31 5.18 29.76
N SER A 857 -26.11 6.16 30.64
CA SER A 857 -25.28 7.33 30.36
C SER A 857 -23.94 7.20 31.08
N HIS A 858 -22.83 7.21 30.34
CA HIS A 858 -21.49 7.09 30.92
C HIS A 858 -21.20 8.24 31.91
N ILE A 859 -20.60 7.89 33.06
CA ILE A 859 -20.14 8.86 34.07
C ILE A 859 -18.62 8.95 34.03
N TYR A 860 -17.93 7.82 34.18
CA TYR A 860 -16.47 7.78 34.29
C TYR A 860 -15.92 6.37 34.10
N THR A 861 -14.70 6.25 33.57
CA THR A 861 -13.98 4.98 33.46
C THR A 861 -12.57 5.09 34.04
N PHE A 862 -12.22 4.17 34.94
CA PHE A 862 -10.84 3.91 35.31
C PHE A 862 -10.24 2.89 34.34
N ASN A 863 -9.01 3.15 33.91
CA ASN A 863 -8.23 2.27 33.04
C ASN A 863 -6.92 1.91 33.73
N GLU A 864 -6.84 0.70 34.29
CA GLU A 864 -5.66 0.22 34.98
C GLU A 864 -5.57 -1.31 34.91
N LYS A 865 -4.36 -1.85 34.76
CA LYS A 865 -4.16 -3.30 34.73
C LYS A 865 -4.44 -3.89 36.11
N PHE A 866 -5.56 -4.59 36.26
CA PHE A 866 -5.89 -5.27 37.50
C PHE A 866 -4.99 -6.50 37.69
N THR A 867 -4.30 -6.55 38.84
CA THR A 867 -3.32 -7.61 39.14
C THR A 867 -3.85 -8.67 40.10
N ARG A 868 -4.98 -8.42 40.75
CA ARG A 868 -5.65 -9.31 41.70
C ARG A 868 -7.17 -9.13 41.60
N PRO A 869 -7.97 -10.13 42.01
CA PRO A 869 -9.43 -10.03 42.04
C PRO A 869 -9.93 -8.79 42.79
N LEU A 870 -11.03 -8.20 42.32
CA LEU A 870 -11.57 -6.97 42.89
C LEU A 870 -12.82 -7.22 43.75
N PHE A 871 -12.90 -6.57 44.91
CA PHE A 871 -14.03 -6.67 45.82
C PHE A 871 -14.86 -5.39 45.77
N PRO A 872 -16.14 -5.45 45.39
CA PRO A 872 -17.04 -4.31 45.47
C PRO A 872 -17.26 -3.90 46.92
N GLY A 873 -17.34 -2.61 47.17
CA GLY A 873 -17.56 -2.06 48.49
C GLY A 873 -18.11 -0.65 48.45
N PHE A 874 -18.70 -0.26 49.56
CA PHE A 874 -19.39 1.00 49.74
C PHE A 874 -18.87 1.71 50.97
N SER A 875 -18.73 3.03 50.86
CA SER A 875 -18.39 3.89 51.98
C SER A 875 -19.39 5.03 52.08
N PHE A 876 -19.98 5.26 53.25
CA PHE A 876 -20.98 6.32 53.44
C PHE A 876 -20.91 6.96 54.82
N LYS A 877 -21.27 8.26 54.91
CA LYS A 877 -21.40 8.99 56.20
C LYS A 877 -22.79 8.88 56.78
N LYS A 878 -23.79 9.16 55.94
CA LYS A 878 -25.22 9.10 56.23
C LYS A 878 -25.92 8.86 54.91
N GLY A 879 -26.66 7.75 54.83
CA GLY A 879 -27.30 7.37 53.58
C GLY A 879 -27.86 5.96 53.62
N CYS A 880 -28.34 5.55 52.46
CA CYS A 880 -28.80 4.20 52.19
C CYS A 880 -28.30 3.77 50.80
N VAL A 881 -27.88 2.51 50.69
CA VAL A 881 -27.57 1.86 49.43
C VAL A 881 -28.44 0.61 49.33
N SER A 882 -29.10 0.42 48.19
CA SER A 882 -29.83 -0.80 47.86
C SER A 882 -29.24 -1.36 46.57
N LEU A 883 -28.79 -2.60 46.59
CA LEU A 883 -28.39 -3.31 45.37
C LEU A 883 -29.66 -3.66 44.60
N CYS A 884 -29.74 -3.30 43.32
CA CYS A 884 -30.94 -3.48 42.49
C CYS A 884 -30.87 -4.77 41.68
N ASP A 885 -32.02 -5.39 41.45
CA ASP A 885 -32.16 -6.38 40.39
C ASP A 885 -32.18 -5.64 39.04
N ILE A 886 -31.62 -6.27 38.03
CA ILE A 886 -31.57 -5.73 36.67
C ILE A 886 -32.89 -6.12 35.99
N ASP A 887 -33.64 -5.12 35.53
CA ASP A 887 -34.98 -5.29 34.94
C ASP A 887 -34.94 -5.39 33.42
#